data_AF-A0AAU9K1J5-F1
#
_entry.id   AF-A0AAU9K1J5-F1
#
_cell.length_a   1.000
_cell.length_b   1.000
_cell.length_c   1.000
_cell.angle_alpha   90.00
_cell.angle_beta   90.00
_cell.angle_gamma   90.00
#
_symmetry.space_group_name_H-M   'P 1'
#
loop_
_entity.id
_entity.type
_entity.pdbx_description
1 polymer ?
#
loop_
_entity_poly.entity_id
_entity_poly.type
_entity_poly.pdbx_seq_one_letter_code
_entity_poly.pdbx_strand_id
1 'polypeptide(L)'
;MSLVDYFGEFFCNHQSLWKLALFISWLNLFKSLEIILIYEQGNSIWNQKNKFEGFSEFNSLAEWHICGYSEALICLDMYENALLLLDLTERIETQFLLSKLCEEKEISHLVFENKLSYSDQWTFSIKPSSLEQANAFLSVLRYFGWTKGLTISDGFKNILKENLEEYSKTLAFMTIEPNANIEELVNRIITPLGETLYYIFMTPTESYKLQSILASTKLLNIGNGIVLDQESGYNYSINGALIITVKGQEFSSSENEYMTSSVKSIINYILENIETETKQEVFFILQSLLRSKNHFSLVNTQDGERVVVGKILNEELFLFSDIIFPGNSKEIPKSIKKVLQLSIEAGSSNPTGPPITVGLVGGYGSYSACEIINEDNSSLLNNFQIELFNFDCGTSIYNSTFANACYLKDKDSFGLGHISAWSSAMSIGSIKSFKQLNLTFPIVSASNGDVTLNSTANYPMYMRVQASLSLGYSLIPIFIRALGWKQVAVLYQNDSWGLSGYYYFNQSVKNHDLSLINPESSRTIPANLNRAEIKEYLYIFQEIIGTQARFLISILQYPMAYYIFEEFYDLGIRKGDLVIFTKLSDLATFAAYDNLYAYKLYETAVPIITMYGQSWVGPLGEKALSYITKNYGGLVNSYSCFYVDAVFLIAYALDFMINRGIDYTDPDKLQKAMRNQQFYGCTGQVNIEKGSNDRIIQTFEIIVNKIDENGNLTTYVMGQFRPQSTQLITIQEPLVYADGSTTKPADLRSTDYKCPFPDRLVRTFAKGRALVFGICFFVALVSLVITIYIWKKWWKISIEPLTTKEEICMQDAIVAGTIIIEFFQFSSMGPDFSAIDSTLAEISGTFSLSLDHILKLRNGIFWIIANAVFACIGLWIILCSVVLLRLDEKFPLSFVFRNLSTLADYLMPILGDLCFIPFISVCLDIFLCDQSIGDNFTESFLAQDCYYFCWKDEHLAYAIFSIFALITYEPLAVFCRPLWQELQPILHIKAVPLFLMVKTIVQITLIVMNKTVKRAQSLLHGALFIVVMSFYVAFLFKFKPFNYARFSWWQTLISIGVVWLALISVIEQSIGGDYLVLVSILFFGFIMIALIGVYVQYKKYPSLLFRKKGQDTSNLFIFAFSFGKNSKLALSKIVPSVTSMSSPRKIGDQSP
;
A
#
# COMPACT_ATOMS: atom_id res chain seq x y z
N MET A 1 -58.73 -26.82 -58.08
CA MET A 1 -57.40 -27.38 -57.70
C MET A 1 -57.17 -26.96 -56.26
N SER A 2 -57.26 -27.76 -55.20
CA SER A 2 -57.52 -29.19 -54.91
C SER A 2 -57.98 -29.15 -53.42
N LEU A 3 -59.16 -29.56 -52.94
CA LEU A 3 -59.92 -30.83 -53.04
C LEU A 3 -59.09 -32.04 -52.59
N VAL A 4 -59.64 -32.82 -51.64
CA VAL A 4 -59.04 -33.87 -50.77
C VAL A 4 -58.57 -33.26 -49.43
N ASP A 5 -59.27 -33.35 -48.28
CA ASP A 5 -59.96 -34.48 -47.63
C ASP A 5 -61.28 -34.08 -46.92
N TYR A 6 -62.41 -34.36 -47.57
CA TYR A 6 -63.75 -34.36 -46.98
C TYR A 6 -64.51 -35.53 -47.63
N PHE A 7 -65.01 -36.46 -46.80
CA PHE A 7 -65.85 -37.67 -47.08
C PHE A 7 -65.20 -39.06 -47.17
N GLY A 8 -65.51 -39.87 -46.15
CA GLY A 8 -65.44 -41.33 -46.03
C GLY A 8 -65.40 -41.69 -44.53
N GLU A 9 -66.28 -42.45 -43.89
CA GLU A 9 -67.21 -43.49 -44.34
C GLU A 9 -68.44 -43.52 -43.42
N PHE A 10 -69.61 -43.73 -44.03
CA PHE A 10 -70.89 -44.05 -43.43
C PHE A 10 -71.22 -45.49 -43.86
N PHE A 11 -71.71 -46.32 -42.92
CA PHE A 11 -72.27 -47.69 -43.03
C PHE A 11 -71.47 -48.87 -42.45
N CYS A 12 -72.24 -49.79 -41.84
CA CYS A 12 -71.93 -51.05 -41.12
C CYS A 12 -71.55 -50.84 -39.63
N ASN A 13 -72.27 -51.31 -38.61
CA ASN A 13 -73.12 -52.50 -38.45
C ASN A 13 -74.26 -52.25 -37.44
N HIS A 14 -75.50 -52.34 -37.92
CA HIS A 14 -76.65 -52.70 -37.07
C HIS A 14 -76.77 -54.22 -37.09
N GLN A 15 -76.39 -54.92 -36.02
CA GLN A 15 -76.90 -56.25 -35.67
C GLN A 15 -76.38 -56.72 -34.30
N SER A 16 -77.07 -56.32 -33.22
CA SER A 16 -77.21 -57.10 -31.97
C SER A 16 -78.00 -56.34 -30.90
N LEU A 17 -79.25 -55.96 -31.17
CA LEU A 17 -80.16 -55.42 -30.13
C LEU A 17 -81.58 -55.99 -30.29
N TRP A 18 -81.67 -57.30 -30.49
CA TRP A 18 -82.93 -58.06 -30.46
C TRP A 18 -82.88 -59.29 -29.54
N LYS A 19 -81.94 -59.33 -28.58
CA LYS A 19 -81.81 -60.47 -27.64
C LYS A 19 -81.61 -60.10 -26.16
N LEU A 20 -82.03 -58.91 -25.74
CA LEU A 20 -82.08 -58.56 -24.31
C LEU A 20 -83.42 -57.93 -23.89
N ALA A 21 -84.49 -58.18 -24.65
CA ALA A 21 -85.86 -57.75 -24.31
C ALA A 21 -86.73 -58.90 -23.77
N LEU A 22 -86.12 -60.02 -23.34
CA LEU A 22 -86.86 -61.22 -22.91
C LEU A 22 -86.29 -61.87 -21.64
N PHE A 23 -85.52 -61.15 -20.82
CA PHE A 23 -85.05 -61.67 -19.54
C PHE A 23 -85.14 -60.71 -18.34
N ILE A 24 -85.72 -59.52 -18.51
CA ILE A 24 -86.04 -58.60 -17.41
C ILE A 24 -87.55 -58.41 -17.34
N SER A 25 -88.27 -59.51 -17.15
CA SER A 25 -89.70 -59.54 -16.78
C SER A 25 -89.93 -60.44 -15.57
N TRP A 26 -88.88 -60.72 -14.79
CA TRP A 26 -88.98 -61.56 -13.60
C TRP A 26 -87.97 -61.09 -12.53
N LEU A 27 -88.31 -59.97 -11.88
CA LEU A 27 -87.99 -59.61 -10.49
C LEU A 27 -88.55 -58.20 -10.20
N ASN A 28 -89.88 -58.08 -10.24
CA ASN A 28 -90.58 -56.98 -9.56
C ASN A 28 -90.56 -57.29 -8.06
N LEU A 29 -89.55 -56.80 -7.35
CA LEU A 29 -89.54 -56.64 -5.89
C LEU A 29 -88.27 -55.91 -5.43
N PHE A 30 -87.99 -54.73 -5.99
CA PHE A 30 -87.17 -53.72 -5.31
C PHE A 30 -87.76 -52.35 -5.61
N LYS A 31 -87.94 -51.57 -4.55
CA LYS A 31 -88.39 -50.17 -4.58
C LYS A 31 -87.37 -49.36 -5.38
N SER A 32 -87.73 -48.89 -6.58
CA SER A 32 -86.83 -48.08 -7.42
C SER A 32 -87.12 -46.60 -7.19
N LEU A 33 -86.10 -45.86 -6.73
CA LEU A 33 -86.14 -44.41 -6.66
C LEU A 33 -86.24 -43.84 -8.10
N GLU A 34 -87.25 -43.02 -8.41
CA GLU A 34 -87.32 -42.30 -9.69
C GLU A 34 -86.40 -41.07 -9.64
N ILE A 35 -85.35 -41.06 -10.48
CA ILE A 35 -84.37 -39.96 -10.59
C ILE A 35 -84.42 -39.36 -11.98
N ILE A 36 -84.65 -38.05 -12.06
CA ILE A 36 -84.55 -37.30 -13.32
C ILE A 36 -83.13 -36.75 -13.45
N LEU A 37 -82.48 -37.02 -14.56
CA LEU A 37 -81.18 -36.46 -14.90
C LEU A 37 -81.33 -35.44 -16.03
N ILE A 38 -80.92 -34.20 -15.79
CA ILE A 38 -80.96 -33.14 -16.80
C ILE A 38 -79.55 -32.75 -17.21
N TYR A 39 -79.32 -32.65 -18.52
CA TYR A 39 -78.04 -32.22 -19.10
C TYR A 39 -78.23 -31.19 -20.21
N GLU A 40 -77.18 -30.40 -20.47
CA GLU A 40 -77.22 -29.34 -21.49
C GLU A 40 -76.85 -29.89 -22.88
N GLN A 41 -77.78 -29.80 -23.85
CA GLN A 41 -77.52 -30.15 -25.25
C GLN A 41 -76.68 -29.06 -25.93
N GLY A 42 -75.37 -29.10 -25.74
CA GLY A 42 -74.53 -28.00 -26.20
C GLY A 42 -73.03 -28.25 -26.16
N ASN A 43 -72.56 -29.47 -26.41
CA ASN A 43 -71.20 -29.80 -26.89
C ASN A 43 -71.16 -31.30 -27.15
N SER A 44 -70.52 -31.75 -28.24
CA SER A 44 -70.61 -33.10 -28.85
C SER A 44 -71.21 -34.19 -27.95
N ILE A 45 -72.36 -34.75 -28.35
CA ILE A 45 -73.06 -35.87 -27.68
C ILE A 45 -72.10 -37.01 -27.28
N TRP A 46 -70.99 -37.18 -28.02
CA TRP A 46 -69.92 -38.15 -27.76
C TRP A 46 -69.09 -37.91 -26.47
N ASN A 47 -68.68 -36.67 -26.17
CA ASN A 47 -67.87 -36.39 -24.96
C ASN A 47 -68.68 -36.48 -23.67
N GLN A 48 -69.97 -36.14 -23.71
CA GLN A 48 -70.85 -36.32 -22.57
C GLN A 48 -71.23 -37.80 -22.36
N LYS A 49 -71.39 -38.59 -23.44
CA LYS A 49 -71.66 -40.04 -23.35
C LYS A 49 -70.57 -40.80 -22.59
N ASN A 50 -69.29 -40.41 -22.72
CA ASN A 50 -68.19 -41.00 -21.92
C ASN A 50 -68.25 -40.60 -20.42
N LYS A 51 -68.78 -39.42 -20.06
CA LYS A 51 -69.09 -39.11 -18.65
C LYS A 51 -70.22 -40.00 -18.11
N PHE A 52 -71.09 -40.51 -18.99
CA PHE A 52 -72.22 -41.38 -18.65
C PHE A 52 -71.92 -42.88 -18.62
N GLU A 53 -70.83 -43.37 -19.22
CA GLU A 53 -70.49 -44.81 -19.13
C GLU A 53 -70.26 -45.25 -17.68
N GLY A 54 -69.70 -44.39 -16.83
CA GLY A 54 -69.60 -44.64 -15.38
C GLY A 54 -70.94 -44.71 -14.66
N PHE A 55 -71.99 -44.09 -15.20
CA PHE A 55 -73.36 -44.14 -14.66
C PHE A 55 -74.17 -45.36 -15.13
N SER A 56 -73.68 -46.12 -16.12
CA SER A 56 -74.35 -47.35 -16.58
C SER A 56 -74.40 -48.45 -15.50
N GLU A 57 -73.48 -48.41 -14.52
CA GLU A 57 -73.50 -49.26 -13.32
C GLU A 57 -74.70 -48.98 -12.38
N PHE A 58 -75.41 -47.86 -12.55
CA PHE A 58 -76.47 -47.42 -11.63
C PHE A 58 -77.86 -47.91 -12.04
N ASN A 59 -77.99 -48.59 -13.18
CA ASN A 59 -79.26 -49.12 -13.68
C ASN A 59 -79.88 -50.19 -12.77
N SER A 60 -79.15 -50.72 -11.78
CA SER A 60 -79.67 -51.66 -10.80
C SER A 60 -80.20 -51.01 -9.51
N LEU A 61 -80.02 -49.70 -9.32
CA LEU A 61 -80.27 -49.00 -8.04
C LEU A 61 -81.44 -47.99 -8.09
N ALA A 62 -81.75 -47.45 -9.26
CA ALA A 62 -82.79 -46.43 -9.46
C ALA A 62 -83.33 -46.48 -10.90
N GLU A 63 -84.52 -45.95 -11.12
CA GLU A 63 -85.07 -45.74 -12.45
C GLU A 63 -84.66 -44.34 -12.93
N TRP A 64 -83.84 -44.30 -13.99
CA TRP A 64 -83.22 -43.06 -14.48
C TRP A 64 -83.97 -42.53 -15.72
N HIS A 65 -84.37 -41.26 -15.67
CA HIS A 65 -84.93 -40.55 -16.81
C HIS A 65 -83.99 -39.44 -17.27
N ILE A 66 -83.36 -39.63 -18.43
CA ILE A 66 -82.35 -38.72 -18.98
C ILE A 66 -83.02 -37.75 -19.96
N CYS A 67 -82.99 -36.46 -19.66
CA CYS A 67 -83.63 -35.42 -20.47
C CYS A 67 -82.64 -34.31 -20.85
N GLY A 68 -82.75 -33.82 -22.10
CA GLY A 68 -82.06 -32.58 -22.47
C GLY A 68 -82.72 -31.37 -21.80
N TYR A 69 -81.96 -30.32 -21.51
CA TYR A 69 -82.51 -29.10 -20.90
C TYR A 69 -83.74 -28.53 -21.63
N SER A 70 -83.76 -28.56 -22.97
CA SER A 70 -84.92 -28.10 -23.76
C SER A 70 -86.21 -28.91 -23.51
N GLU A 71 -86.08 -30.10 -22.93
CA GLU A 71 -87.17 -31.02 -22.60
C GLU A 71 -87.44 -31.06 -21.09
N ALA A 72 -86.69 -30.31 -20.28
CA ALA A 72 -86.76 -30.34 -18.82
C ALA A 72 -88.17 -30.13 -18.27
N LEU A 73 -88.91 -29.15 -18.82
CA LEU A 73 -90.29 -28.85 -18.41
C LEU A 73 -91.22 -30.05 -18.71
N ILE A 74 -91.06 -30.67 -19.87
CA ILE A 74 -91.85 -31.82 -20.30
C ILE A 74 -91.54 -33.02 -19.41
N CYS A 75 -90.27 -33.26 -19.10
CA CYS A 75 -89.87 -34.36 -18.22
C CYS A 75 -90.37 -34.16 -16.79
N LEU A 76 -90.27 -32.95 -16.23
CA LEU A 76 -90.77 -32.65 -14.89
C LEU A 76 -92.30 -32.80 -14.78
N ASP A 77 -93.05 -32.51 -15.86
CA ASP A 77 -94.50 -32.73 -15.91
C ASP A 77 -94.87 -34.20 -16.19
N MET A 78 -94.05 -34.95 -16.93
CA MET A 78 -94.28 -36.38 -17.21
C MET A 78 -93.99 -37.29 -16.02
N TYR A 79 -93.04 -36.90 -15.16
CA TYR A 79 -92.56 -37.71 -14.04
C TYR A 79 -92.89 -37.03 -12.69
N GLU A 80 -94.18 -36.81 -12.42
CA GLU A 80 -94.64 -36.13 -11.19
C GLU A 80 -94.19 -36.82 -9.89
N ASN A 81 -93.88 -38.12 -9.94
CA ASN A 81 -93.43 -38.91 -8.79
C ASN A 81 -91.91 -38.88 -8.55
N ALA A 82 -91.13 -38.20 -9.41
CA ALA A 82 -89.70 -38.12 -9.24
C ALA A 82 -89.32 -37.52 -7.88
N LEU A 83 -88.38 -38.18 -7.20
CA LEU A 83 -87.97 -37.81 -5.84
C LEU A 83 -86.71 -36.93 -5.83
N LEU A 84 -85.89 -37.06 -6.87
CA LEU A 84 -84.61 -36.38 -7.01
C LEU A 84 -84.38 -35.98 -8.47
N LEU A 85 -83.98 -34.73 -8.68
CA LEU A 85 -83.49 -34.25 -9.95
C LEU A 85 -81.98 -34.01 -9.85
N LEU A 86 -81.18 -34.71 -10.65
CA LEU A 86 -79.75 -34.51 -10.78
C LEU A 86 -79.47 -33.59 -11.97
N ASP A 87 -78.99 -32.38 -11.68
CA ASP A 87 -78.74 -31.35 -12.68
C ASP A 87 -77.24 -31.26 -13.01
N LEU A 88 -76.91 -31.64 -14.25
CA LEU A 88 -75.57 -31.57 -14.85
C LEU A 88 -75.33 -30.31 -15.68
N THR A 89 -76.27 -29.35 -15.68
CA THR A 89 -76.16 -28.16 -16.52
C THR A 89 -75.17 -27.16 -15.92
N GLU A 90 -74.46 -26.44 -16.80
CA GLU A 90 -73.41 -25.50 -16.38
C GLU A 90 -73.89 -24.05 -16.35
N ARG A 91 -75.02 -23.73 -16.98
CA ARG A 91 -75.57 -22.37 -17.07
C ARG A 91 -76.38 -21.97 -15.84
N ILE A 92 -76.08 -20.80 -15.29
CA ILE A 92 -76.76 -20.25 -14.11
C ILE A 92 -78.25 -20.01 -14.38
N GLU A 93 -78.62 -19.60 -15.59
CA GLU A 93 -80.01 -19.36 -15.99
C GLU A 93 -80.82 -20.66 -16.02
N THR A 94 -80.15 -21.75 -16.39
CA THR A 94 -80.75 -23.08 -16.44
C THR A 94 -80.96 -23.62 -15.03
N GLN A 95 -79.92 -23.58 -14.19
CA GLN A 95 -80.02 -23.99 -12.79
C GLN A 95 -81.09 -23.19 -12.04
N PHE A 96 -81.20 -21.89 -12.30
CA PHE A 96 -82.22 -21.02 -11.69
C PHE A 96 -83.64 -21.49 -12.04
N LEU A 97 -83.89 -21.73 -13.32
CA LEU A 97 -85.20 -22.19 -13.80
C LEU A 97 -85.55 -23.57 -13.22
N LEU A 98 -84.59 -24.51 -13.25
CA LEU A 98 -84.77 -25.85 -12.70
C LEU A 98 -85.01 -25.81 -11.18
N SER A 99 -84.28 -24.97 -10.45
CA SER A 99 -84.48 -24.75 -9.01
C SER A 99 -85.91 -24.30 -8.70
N LYS A 100 -86.46 -23.33 -9.45
CA LYS A 100 -87.84 -22.85 -9.26
C LYS A 100 -88.88 -23.91 -9.60
N LEU A 101 -88.67 -24.70 -10.65
CA LEU A 101 -89.58 -25.79 -11.03
C LEU A 101 -89.55 -26.93 -10.00
N CYS A 102 -88.37 -27.30 -9.51
CA CYS A 102 -88.20 -28.29 -8.46
C CYS A 102 -88.85 -27.84 -7.15
N GLU A 103 -88.71 -26.56 -6.78
CA GLU A 103 -89.39 -25.97 -5.63
C GLU A 103 -90.92 -26.03 -5.77
N GLU A 104 -91.46 -25.68 -6.94
CA GLU A 104 -92.92 -25.76 -7.22
C GLU A 104 -93.46 -27.19 -7.14
N LYS A 105 -92.66 -28.18 -7.57
CA LYS A 105 -93.04 -29.60 -7.62
C LYS A 105 -92.61 -30.41 -6.39
N GLU A 106 -92.02 -29.75 -5.39
CA GLU A 106 -91.41 -30.36 -4.19
C GLU A 106 -90.38 -31.46 -4.51
N ILE A 107 -89.63 -31.33 -5.60
CA ILE A 107 -88.60 -32.30 -6.00
C ILE A 107 -87.25 -31.83 -5.45
N SER A 108 -86.49 -32.71 -4.81
CA SER A 108 -85.14 -32.37 -4.36
C SER A 108 -84.23 -32.17 -5.58
N HIS A 109 -83.62 -31.00 -5.68
CA HIS A 109 -82.78 -30.61 -6.80
C HIS A 109 -81.31 -30.74 -6.41
N LEU A 110 -80.63 -31.75 -6.89
CA LEU A 110 -79.21 -31.98 -6.65
C LEU A 110 -78.40 -31.43 -7.83
N VAL A 111 -77.79 -30.26 -7.62
CA VAL A 111 -76.84 -29.66 -8.58
C VAL A 111 -75.42 -30.09 -8.22
N PHE A 112 -74.56 -30.17 -9.23
CA PHE A 112 -73.15 -30.45 -8.97
C PHE A 112 -72.40 -29.26 -8.41
N GLU A 113 -72.63 -28.07 -8.95
CA GLU A 113 -72.10 -26.82 -8.44
C GLU A 113 -73.24 -25.82 -8.40
N ASN A 114 -73.62 -25.38 -7.20
CA ASN A 114 -74.63 -24.35 -7.05
C ASN A 114 -74.05 -22.99 -7.43
N LYS A 115 -74.35 -22.54 -8.66
CA LYS A 115 -73.97 -21.22 -9.15
C LYS A 115 -74.96 -20.13 -8.72
N LEU A 116 -76.06 -20.50 -8.07
CA LEU A 116 -77.06 -19.55 -7.57
C LEU A 116 -76.58 -18.94 -6.25
N SER A 117 -76.56 -17.60 -6.19
CA SER A 117 -76.21 -16.84 -4.99
C SER A 117 -77.24 -16.91 -3.86
N TYR A 118 -78.38 -17.56 -4.10
CA TYR A 118 -79.48 -17.69 -3.14
C TYR A 118 -79.70 -19.17 -2.80
N SER A 119 -79.78 -19.47 -1.50
CA SER A 119 -80.12 -20.81 -1.02
C SER A 119 -81.61 -21.07 -1.18
N ASP A 120 -82.05 -21.54 -2.35
CA ASP A 120 -83.39 -22.11 -2.48
C ASP A 120 -83.48 -23.37 -1.60
N GLN A 121 -84.60 -23.57 -0.90
CA GLN A 121 -84.69 -24.60 0.13
C GLN A 121 -84.48 -26.02 -0.42
N TRP A 122 -84.94 -26.25 -1.66
CA TRP A 122 -84.98 -27.55 -2.35
C TRP A 122 -83.74 -27.87 -3.20
N THR A 123 -82.79 -26.93 -3.32
CA THR A 123 -81.57 -27.13 -4.10
C THR A 123 -80.39 -27.47 -3.20
N PHE A 124 -79.74 -28.60 -3.50
CA PHE A 124 -78.58 -29.13 -2.79
C PHE A 124 -77.40 -29.20 -3.74
N SER A 125 -76.22 -28.81 -3.26
CA SER A 125 -74.99 -28.83 -4.07
C SER A 125 -74.08 -29.95 -3.61
N ILE A 126 -73.50 -30.68 -4.56
CA ILE A 126 -72.45 -31.67 -4.28
C ILE A 126 -71.11 -30.97 -4.03
N LYS A 127 -70.76 -29.97 -4.85
CA LYS A 127 -69.62 -29.10 -4.61
C LYS A 127 -70.01 -27.98 -3.64
N PRO A 128 -69.10 -27.58 -2.74
CA PRO A 128 -69.28 -26.37 -1.95
C PRO A 128 -69.35 -25.14 -2.88
N SER A 129 -70.01 -24.09 -2.41
CA SER A 129 -69.99 -22.79 -3.07
C SER A 129 -68.57 -22.21 -3.15
N SER A 130 -68.32 -21.34 -4.12
CA SER A 130 -67.02 -20.65 -4.23
C SER A 130 -66.69 -19.84 -2.97
N LEU A 131 -67.70 -19.36 -2.24
CA LEU A 131 -67.52 -18.66 -0.97
C LEU A 131 -67.02 -19.61 0.13
N GLU A 132 -67.60 -20.80 0.26
CA GLU A 132 -67.16 -21.81 1.23
C GLU A 132 -65.74 -22.31 0.89
N GLN A 133 -65.43 -22.45 -0.40
CA GLN A 133 -64.08 -22.78 -0.85
C GLN A 133 -63.09 -21.66 -0.52
N ALA A 134 -63.47 -20.40 -0.69
CA ALA A 134 -62.67 -19.25 -0.29
C ALA A 134 -62.44 -19.24 1.23
N ASN A 135 -63.48 -19.46 2.04
CA ASN A 135 -63.35 -19.52 3.50
C ASN A 135 -62.44 -20.67 3.95
N ALA A 136 -62.54 -21.85 3.33
CA ALA A 136 -61.64 -22.95 3.60
C ALA A 136 -60.18 -22.60 3.27
N PHE A 137 -59.96 -21.92 2.14
CA PHE A 137 -58.64 -21.42 1.78
C PHE A 137 -58.11 -20.44 2.84
N LEU A 138 -58.94 -19.48 3.25
CA LEU A 138 -58.62 -18.51 4.30
C LEU A 138 -58.29 -19.17 5.64
N SER A 139 -58.97 -20.25 6.01
CA SER A 139 -58.65 -21.03 7.22
C SER A 139 -57.24 -21.61 7.18
N VAL A 140 -56.81 -22.12 6.02
CA VAL A 140 -55.45 -22.64 5.82
C VAL A 140 -54.43 -21.50 5.93
N LEU A 141 -54.68 -20.37 5.27
CA LEU A 141 -53.79 -19.20 5.33
C LEU A 141 -53.66 -18.64 6.75
N ARG A 142 -54.79 -18.51 7.47
CA ARG A 142 -54.83 -18.05 8.88
C ARG A 142 -54.03 -18.98 9.78
N TYR A 143 -54.18 -20.29 9.61
CA TYR A 143 -53.48 -21.28 10.42
C TYR A 143 -51.95 -21.16 10.29
N PHE A 144 -51.44 -20.98 9.07
CA PHE A 144 -50.00 -20.82 8.83
C PHE A 144 -49.48 -19.39 9.01
N GLY A 145 -50.36 -18.41 9.29
CA GLY A 145 -49.98 -16.99 9.36
C GLY A 145 -49.56 -16.40 8.01
N TRP A 146 -50.06 -16.96 6.92
CA TRP A 146 -49.72 -16.55 5.55
C TRP A 146 -50.58 -15.35 5.12
N THR A 147 -49.99 -14.17 5.20
CA THR A 147 -50.66 -12.88 4.89
C THR A 147 -50.21 -12.26 3.57
N LYS A 148 -49.16 -12.80 2.94
CA LYS A 148 -48.62 -12.36 1.64
C LYS A 148 -48.47 -13.56 0.70
N GLY A 149 -48.32 -13.30 -0.59
CA GLY A 149 -48.12 -14.32 -1.61
C GLY A 149 -48.73 -13.94 -2.95
N LEU A 150 -48.48 -14.78 -3.95
CA LEU A 150 -48.97 -14.61 -5.31
C LEU A 150 -50.15 -15.54 -5.59
N THR A 151 -51.31 -14.94 -5.84
CA THR A 151 -52.48 -15.63 -6.34
C THR A 151 -52.46 -15.69 -7.86
N ILE A 152 -52.48 -16.89 -8.42
CA ILE A 152 -52.44 -17.15 -9.86
C ILE A 152 -53.75 -17.83 -10.26
N SER A 153 -54.49 -17.24 -11.20
CA SER A 153 -55.76 -17.79 -11.70
C SER A 153 -55.87 -17.69 -13.21
N ASP A 154 -56.67 -18.53 -13.85
CA ASP A 154 -57.00 -18.46 -15.28
C ASP A 154 -58.24 -17.60 -15.61
N GLY A 155 -58.75 -16.85 -14.62
CA GLY A 155 -59.84 -15.88 -14.79
C GLY A 155 -61.24 -16.45 -14.60
N PHE A 156 -61.40 -17.77 -14.44
CA PHE A 156 -62.71 -18.40 -14.20
C PHE A 156 -63.27 -18.18 -12.78
N LYS A 157 -62.46 -17.69 -11.82
CA LYS A 157 -62.84 -17.61 -10.38
C LYS A 157 -62.73 -16.19 -9.78
N ASN A 158 -63.38 -15.20 -10.40
CA ASN A 158 -63.38 -13.81 -9.90
C ASN A 158 -63.94 -13.66 -8.47
N ILE A 159 -64.94 -14.47 -8.09
CA ILE A 159 -65.53 -14.44 -6.73
C ILE A 159 -64.53 -14.86 -5.66
N LEU A 160 -63.67 -15.83 -5.97
CA LEU A 160 -62.64 -16.28 -5.04
C LEU A 160 -61.56 -15.21 -4.85
N LYS A 161 -61.23 -14.49 -5.93
CA LYS A 161 -60.33 -13.34 -5.91
C LYS A 161 -60.84 -12.21 -5.01
N GLU A 162 -62.10 -11.81 -5.15
CA GLU A 162 -62.70 -10.72 -4.34
C GLU A 162 -62.63 -11.03 -2.83
N ASN A 163 -62.95 -12.26 -2.44
CA ASN A 163 -62.89 -12.68 -1.03
C ASN A 163 -61.45 -12.77 -0.48
N LEU A 164 -60.48 -13.17 -1.32
CA LEU A 164 -59.07 -13.18 -0.94
C LEU A 164 -58.49 -11.76 -0.83
N GLU A 165 -58.90 -10.82 -1.70
CA GLU A 165 -58.51 -9.41 -1.64
C GLU A 165 -58.98 -8.73 -0.35
N GLU A 166 -60.17 -9.09 0.15
CA GLU A 166 -60.68 -8.57 1.43
C GLU A 166 -59.84 -9.04 2.63
N TYR A 167 -59.38 -10.29 2.61
CA TYR A 167 -58.58 -10.85 3.70
C TYR A 167 -57.20 -10.22 3.82
N SER A 168 -56.56 -9.86 2.70
CA SER A 168 -55.24 -9.24 2.73
C SER A 168 -54.97 -8.34 1.53
N LYS A 169 -54.79 -7.04 1.83
CA LYS A 169 -54.32 -6.03 0.87
C LYS A 169 -52.90 -6.30 0.33
N THR A 170 -52.18 -7.29 0.87
CA THR A 170 -50.81 -7.61 0.49
C THR A 170 -50.69 -8.87 -0.38
N LEU A 171 -51.81 -9.45 -0.82
CA LEU A 171 -51.80 -10.51 -1.84
C LEU A 171 -51.65 -9.90 -3.23
N ALA A 172 -50.66 -10.37 -4.00
CA ALA A 172 -50.52 -10.04 -5.40
C ALA A 172 -51.42 -10.96 -6.23
N PHE A 173 -52.15 -10.42 -7.21
CA PHE A 173 -53.04 -11.21 -8.07
C PHE A 173 -52.54 -11.18 -9.52
N MET A 174 -52.47 -12.36 -10.13
CA MET A 174 -52.08 -12.56 -11.51
C MET A 174 -53.12 -13.43 -12.21
N THR A 175 -53.67 -12.92 -13.30
CA THR A 175 -54.56 -13.68 -14.19
C THR A 175 -53.79 -14.12 -15.42
N ILE A 176 -53.72 -15.42 -15.67
CA ILE A 176 -53.07 -16.01 -16.83
C ILE A 176 -54.12 -16.27 -17.90
N GLU A 177 -53.95 -15.69 -19.09
CA GLU A 177 -54.84 -15.97 -20.21
C GLU A 177 -54.69 -17.42 -20.70
N PRO A 178 -55.78 -18.09 -21.13
CA PRO A 178 -55.70 -19.41 -21.74
C PRO A 178 -54.72 -19.39 -22.94
N ASN A 179 -53.78 -20.33 -22.97
CA ASN A 179 -52.68 -20.44 -23.96
C ASN A 179 -51.52 -19.43 -23.82
N ALA A 180 -51.44 -18.67 -22.72
CA ALA A 180 -50.26 -17.85 -22.46
C ALA A 180 -48.99 -18.73 -22.39
N ASN A 181 -47.85 -18.17 -22.80
CA ASN A 181 -46.56 -18.83 -22.63
C ASN A 181 -46.17 -18.77 -21.14
N ILE A 182 -46.56 -19.80 -20.38
CA ILE A 182 -46.35 -19.86 -18.92
C ILE A 182 -44.86 -19.75 -18.59
N GLU A 183 -43.96 -20.30 -19.41
CA GLU A 183 -42.51 -20.21 -19.17
C GLU A 183 -42.03 -18.75 -19.22
N GLU A 184 -42.47 -17.99 -20.22
CA GLU A 184 -42.15 -16.57 -20.33
C GLU A 184 -42.74 -15.78 -19.15
N LEU A 185 -43.97 -16.08 -18.75
CA LEU A 185 -44.66 -15.42 -17.65
C LEU A 185 -44.01 -15.72 -16.28
N VAL A 186 -43.58 -16.98 -16.07
CA VAL A 186 -42.81 -17.35 -14.88
C VAL A 186 -41.50 -16.56 -14.85
N ASN A 187 -40.75 -16.57 -15.94
CA ASN A 187 -39.43 -15.94 -15.99
C ASN A 187 -39.48 -14.41 -15.92
N ARG A 188 -40.49 -13.77 -16.54
CA ARG A 188 -40.57 -12.31 -16.66
C ARG A 188 -41.43 -11.63 -15.60
N ILE A 189 -42.34 -12.36 -14.95
CA ILE A 189 -43.29 -11.76 -14.02
C ILE A 189 -43.22 -12.45 -12.65
N ILE A 190 -43.32 -13.77 -12.58
CA ILE A 190 -43.36 -14.48 -11.29
C ILE A 190 -42.01 -14.45 -10.58
N THR A 191 -40.95 -14.84 -11.26
CA THR A 191 -39.58 -14.89 -10.70
C THR A 191 -39.11 -13.54 -10.14
N PRO A 192 -39.37 -12.40 -10.81
CA PRO A 192 -39.10 -11.05 -10.29
C PRO A 192 -39.95 -10.60 -9.11
N LEU A 193 -41.17 -11.12 -8.91
CA LEU A 193 -42.01 -10.69 -7.77
C LEU A 193 -41.42 -11.10 -6.41
N GLY A 194 -40.60 -12.16 -6.39
CA GLY A 194 -39.94 -12.63 -5.17
C GLY A 194 -40.87 -13.29 -4.18
N GLU A 195 -42.08 -13.65 -4.61
CA GLU A 195 -43.05 -14.29 -3.74
C GLU A 195 -42.61 -15.72 -3.39
N THR A 196 -42.71 -16.07 -2.12
CA THR A 196 -42.36 -17.40 -1.61
C THR A 196 -43.58 -18.29 -1.43
N LEU A 197 -44.78 -17.69 -1.42
CA LEU A 197 -46.07 -18.33 -1.24
C LEU A 197 -46.90 -18.21 -2.51
N TYR A 198 -47.37 -19.34 -3.05
CA TYR A 198 -48.13 -19.41 -4.29
C TYR A 198 -49.52 -20.00 -4.04
N TYR A 199 -50.54 -19.33 -4.54
CA TYR A 199 -51.94 -19.75 -4.45
C TYR A 199 -52.47 -19.96 -5.88
N ILE A 200 -52.65 -21.21 -6.30
CA ILE A 200 -52.95 -21.54 -7.71
C ILE A 200 -54.40 -22.00 -7.84
N PHE A 201 -55.16 -21.27 -8.66
CA PHE A 201 -56.58 -21.46 -8.97
C PHE A 201 -56.77 -21.57 -10.48
N MET A 202 -56.37 -22.69 -11.05
CA MET A 202 -56.35 -22.90 -12.50
C MET A 202 -56.95 -24.26 -12.87
N THR A 203 -57.33 -24.42 -14.14
CA THR A 203 -57.65 -25.76 -14.69
C THR A 203 -56.50 -26.76 -14.47
N PRO A 204 -56.79 -28.07 -14.32
CA PRO A 204 -55.77 -29.09 -14.04
C PRO A 204 -54.58 -29.08 -15.01
N THR A 205 -54.85 -28.82 -16.30
CA THR A 205 -53.84 -28.82 -17.37
C THR A 205 -52.88 -27.65 -17.25
N GLU A 206 -53.39 -26.43 -17.08
CA GLU A 206 -52.57 -25.23 -16.96
C GLU A 206 -51.85 -25.18 -15.61
N SER A 207 -52.52 -25.66 -14.54
CA SER A 207 -51.89 -25.83 -13.24
C SER A 207 -50.69 -26.78 -13.31
N TYR A 208 -50.83 -27.96 -13.94
CA TYR A 208 -49.73 -28.90 -14.09
C TYR A 208 -48.55 -28.30 -14.86
N LYS A 209 -48.81 -27.59 -15.98
CA LYS A 209 -47.76 -26.88 -16.74
C LYS A 209 -47.04 -25.86 -15.86
N LEU A 210 -47.77 -25.01 -15.15
CA LEU A 210 -47.19 -24.02 -14.24
C LEU A 210 -46.37 -24.69 -13.14
N GLN A 211 -46.90 -25.72 -12.48
CA GLN A 211 -46.20 -26.47 -11.45
C GLN A 211 -44.88 -27.08 -11.98
N SER A 212 -44.90 -27.68 -13.17
CA SER A 212 -43.71 -28.27 -13.80
C SER A 212 -42.64 -27.21 -14.13
N ILE A 213 -43.08 -26.00 -14.51
CA ILE A 213 -42.18 -24.87 -14.79
C ILE A 213 -41.62 -24.32 -13.47
N LEU A 214 -42.44 -24.13 -12.44
CA LEU A 214 -41.97 -23.68 -11.11
C LEU A 214 -40.95 -24.66 -10.50
N ALA A 215 -41.16 -25.97 -10.69
CA ALA A 215 -40.24 -27.01 -10.25
C ALA A 215 -38.92 -27.00 -11.06
N SER A 216 -39.01 -26.94 -12.39
CA SER A 216 -37.83 -26.96 -13.27
C SER A 216 -36.98 -25.67 -13.18
N THR A 217 -37.61 -24.53 -12.88
CA THR A 217 -36.94 -23.24 -12.63
C THR A 217 -36.37 -23.10 -11.22
N LYS A 218 -36.47 -24.14 -10.37
CA LYS A 218 -36.00 -24.14 -8.97
C LYS A 218 -36.57 -22.97 -8.14
N LEU A 219 -37.77 -22.52 -8.45
CA LEU A 219 -38.49 -21.51 -7.65
C LEU A 219 -39.06 -22.08 -6.36
N LEU A 220 -39.10 -23.41 -6.26
CA LEU A 220 -39.69 -24.17 -5.16
C LEU A 220 -38.59 -24.89 -4.38
N ASN A 221 -38.07 -24.21 -3.37
CA ASN A 221 -37.06 -24.72 -2.44
C ASN A 221 -37.60 -24.68 -1.00
N ILE A 222 -36.72 -25.01 -0.05
CA ILE A 222 -37.01 -24.89 1.39
C ILE A 222 -37.47 -23.46 1.70
N GLY A 223 -38.60 -23.33 2.41
CA GLY A 223 -39.21 -22.04 2.77
C GLY A 223 -40.25 -21.52 1.78
N ASN A 224 -40.51 -22.23 0.68
CA ASN A 224 -41.63 -21.94 -0.21
C ASN A 224 -42.91 -22.67 0.24
N GLY A 225 -44.06 -22.05 -0.01
CA GLY A 225 -45.38 -22.64 0.20
C GLY A 225 -46.19 -22.61 -1.08
N ILE A 226 -46.93 -23.68 -1.35
CA ILE A 226 -47.85 -23.73 -2.50
C ILE A 226 -49.17 -24.35 -2.04
N VAL A 227 -50.26 -23.63 -2.32
CA VAL A 227 -51.62 -24.10 -2.09
C VAL A 227 -52.35 -24.14 -3.42
N LEU A 228 -52.83 -25.32 -3.75
CA LEU A 228 -53.61 -25.62 -4.93
C LEU A 228 -55.07 -25.73 -4.53
N ASP A 229 -55.95 -25.22 -5.39
CA ASP A 229 -57.35 -25.52 -5.27
C ASP A 229 -57.68 -26.94 -5.71
N GLN A 230 -58.95 -27.27 -5.50
CA GLN A 230 -59.54 -28.57 -5.78
C GLN A 230 -59.26 -29.08 -7.20
N GLU A 231 -59.32 -28.21 -8.20
CA GLU A 231 -59.21 -28.56 -9.62
C GLU A 231 -57.74 -28.60 -10.05
N SER A 232 -56.93 -27.68 -9.53
CA SER A 232 -55.47 -27.66 -9.72
C SER A 232 -54.78 -28.91 -9.16
N GLY A 233 -55.37 -29.55 -8.14
CA GLY A 233 -54.78 -30.67 -7.41
C GLY A 233 -54.87 -32.04 -8.08
N TYR A 234 -55.59 -32.19 -9.21
CA TYR A 234 -55.72 -33.49 -9.88
C TYR A 234 -54.42 -33.96 -10.54
N ASN A 235 -53.70 -33.02 -11.16
CA ASN A 235 -52.41 -33.26 -11.78
C ASN A 235 -51.35 -32.46 -11.02
N TYR A 236 -50.66 -33.08 -10.08
CA TYR A 236 -49.60 -32.44 -9.31
C TYR A 236 -48.22 -32.95 -9.71
N SER A 237 -47.22 -32.07 -9.65
CA SER A 237 -45.81 -32.42 -9.92
C SER A 237 -44.86 -32.05 -8.78
N ILE A 238 -45.35 -31.33 -7.76
CA ILE A 238 -44.52 -30.73 -6.72
C ILE A 238 -44.72 -31.46 -5.40
N ASN A 239 -43.63 -32.03 -4.87
CA ASN A 239 -43.63 -32.55 -3.51
C ASN A 239 -43.82 -31.41 -2.49
N GLY A 240 -44.65 -31.65 -1.48
CA GLY A 240 -44.99 -30.71 -0.44
C GLY A 240 -46.10 -29.70 -0.79
N ALA A 241 -46.75 -29.83 -1.94
CA ALA A 241 -47.90 -29.00 -2.27
C ALA A 241 -49.11 -29.30 -1.37
N LEU A 242 -49.79 -28.24 -0.91
CA LEU A 242 -51.04 -28.35 -0.18
C LEU A 242 -52.21 -28.25 -1.16
N ILE A 243 -53.17 -29.16 -1.06
CA ILE A 243 -54.35 -29.22 -1.92
C ILE A 243 -55.57 -29.13 -1.00
N ILE A 244 -56.42 -28.15 -1.23
CA ILE A 244 -57.69 -28.03 -0.51
C ILE A 244 -58.77 -28.69 -1.36
N THR A 245 -59.29 -29.80 -0.87
CA THR A 245 -60.22 -30.67 -1.61
C THR A 245 -61.48 -30.91 -0.78
N VAL A 246 -62.61 -31.16 -1.43
CA VAL A 246 -63.83 -31.55 -0.71
C VAL A 246 -63.67 -32.96 -0.18
N LYS A 247 -64.19 -33.25 1.01
CA LYS A 247 -64.15 -34.60 1.58
C LYS A 247 -64.67 -35.66 0.59
N GLY A 248 -63.92 -36.75 0.47
CA GLY A 248 -64.15 -37.84 -0.48
C GLY A 248 -63.35 -37.70 -1.78
N GLN A 249 -63.00 -36.47 -2.18
CA GLN A 249 -62.24 -36.21 -3.39
C GLN A 249 -60.74 -36.40 -3.23
N GLU A 250 -60.25 -36.39 -1.98
CA GLU A 250 -58.87 -36.79 -1.67
C GLU A 250 -58.48 -38.16 -2.27
N PHE A 251 -59.46 -39.03 -2.52
CA PHE A 251 -59.26 -40.38 -3.06
C PHE A 251 -59.54 -40.50 -4.57
N SER A 252 -59.97 -39.44 -5.24
CA SER A 252 -60.31 -39.46 -6.66
C SER A 252 -59.15 -38.97 -7.53
N SER A 253 -58.92 -39.65 -8.66
CA SER A 253 -57.90 -39.28 -9.65
C SER A 253 -58.37 -38.25 -10.68
N SER A 254 -59.69 -38.07 -10.81
CA SER A 254 -60.30 -37.07 -11.70
C SER A 254 -61.59 -36.49 -11.12
N GLU A 255 -62.03 -35.37 -11.70
CA GLU A 255 -63.32 -34.76 -11.36
C GLU A 255 -64.47 -35.70 -11.66
N ASN A 256 -64.47 -36.35 -12.82
CA ASN A 256 -65.51 -37.29 -13.18
C ASN A 256 -65.60 -38.45 -12.17
N GLU A 257 -64.46 -39.01 -11.73
CA GLU A 257 -64.44 -40.08 -10.75
C GLU A 257 -65.02 -39.65 -9.40
N TYR A 258 -64.66 -38.46 -8.93
CA TYR A 258 -65.23 -37.88 -7.71
C TYR A 258 -66.74 -37.70 -7.85
N MET A 259 -67.19 -37.16 -8.98
CA MET A 259 -68.59 -36.86 -9.25
C MET A 259 -69.42 -38.14 -9.27
N THR A 260 -68.96 -39.16 -9.99
CA THR A 260 -69.59 -40.48 -10.01
C THR A 260 -69.61 -41.11 -8.62
N SER A 261 -68.51 -41.06 -7.87
CA SER A 261 -68.44 -41.62 -6.52
C SER A 261 -69.36 -40.89 -5.54
N SER A 262 -69.39 -39.55 -5.57
CA SER A 262 -70.23 -38.72 -4.71
C SER A 262 -71.71 -38.95 -4.96
N VAL A 263 -72.14 -38.98 -6.23
CA VAL A 263 -73.52 -39.30 -6.58
C VAL A 263 -73.88 -40.72 -6.15
N LYS A 264 -72.98 -41.69 -6.33
CA LYS A 264 -73.16 -43.07 -5.84
C LYS A 264 -73.35 -43.13 -4.34
N SER A 265 -72.49 -42.44 -3.58
CA SER A 265 -72.60 -42.38 -2.13
C SER A 265 -73.89 -41.70 -1.68
N ILE A 266 -74.31 -40.61 -2.32
CA ILE A 266 -75.55 -39.90 -2.01
C ILE A 266 -76.77 -40.78 -2.29
N ILE A 267 -76.84 -41.40 -3.47
CA ILE A 267 -77.95 -42.28 -3.85
C ILE A 267 -78.02 -43.49 -2.92
N ASN A 268 -76.89 -44.16 -2.66
CA ASN A 268 -76.86 -45.28 -1.72
C ASN A 268 -77.31 -44.85 -0.32
N TYR A 269 -76.88 -43.69 0.15
CA TYR A 269 -77.31 -43.16 1.44
C TYR A 269 -78.81 -42.87 1.47
N ILE A 270 -79.38 -42.31 0.40
CA ILE A 270 -80.83 -42.13 0.28
C ILE A 270 -81.53 -43.48 0.35
N LEU A 271 -81.09 -44.47 -0.45
CA LEU A 271 -81.69 -45.81 -0.49
C LEU A 271 -81.61 -46.55 0.85
N GLU A 272 -80.54 -46.35 1.62
CA GLU A 272 -80.34 -46.96 2.95
C GLU A 272 -81.20 -46.33 4.04
N ASN A 273 -81.61 -45.06 3.88
CA ASN A 273 -82.28 -44.28 4.92
C ASN A 273 -83.72 -43.88 4.59
N ILE A 274 -84.23 -44.22 3.39
CA ILE A 274 -85.59 -43.91 2.97
C ILE A 274 -86.57 -45.01 3.40
N GLU A 275 -87.58 -44.66 4.19
CA GLU A 275 -88.58 -45.61 4.69
C GLU A 275 -89.90 -45.53 3.88
N THR A 276 -90.34 -44.33 3.52
CA THR A 276 -91.70 -44.06 3.00
C THR A 276 -91.77 -43.56 1.55
N GLU A 277 -90.62 -43.37 0.87
CA GLU A 277 -90.54 -42.89 -0.53
C GLU A 277 -91.29 -41.57 -0.78
N THR A 278 -91.27 -40.67 0.21
CA THR A 278 -91.87 -39.34 0.04
C THR A 278 -90.82 -38.31 -0.37
N LYS A 279 -91.24 -37.35 -1.20
CA LYS A 279 -90.41 -36.21 -1.64
C LYS A 279 -89.77 -35.44 -0.47
N GLN A 280 -90.53 -35.27 0.60
CA GLN A 280 -90.11 -34.56 1.83
C GLN A 280 -89.06 -35.36 2.61
N GLU A 281 -89.13 -36.69 2.62
CA GLU A 281 -88.14 -37.54 3.27
C GLU A 281 -86.79 -37.48 2.55
N VAL A 282 -86.77 -37.57 1.21
CA VAL A 282 -85.54 -37.39 0.40
C VAL A 282 -84.95 -36.01 0.62
N PHE A 283 -85.79 -34.98 0.70
CA PHE A 283 -85.36 -33.63 1.06
C PHE A 283 -84.69 -33.58 2.44
N PHE A 284 -85.28 -34.16 3.49
CA PHE A 284 -84.69 -34.15 4.83
C PHE A 284 -83.41 -34.99 4.89
N ILE A 285 -83.34 -36.11 4.16
CA ILE A 285 -82.13 -36.93 4.03
C ILE A 285 -81.02 -36.11 3.39
N LEU A 286 -81.27 -35.48 2.23
CA LEU A 286 -80.29 -34.63 1.54
C LEU A 286 -79.90 -33.40 2.38
N GLN A 287 -80.86 -32.80 3.07
CA GLN A 287 -80.62 -31.70 3.99
C GLN A 287 -79.70 -32.13 5.14
N SER A 288 -79.92 -33.29 5.74
CA SER A 288 -79.06 -33.83 6.79
C SER A 288 -77.67 -34.20 6.28
N LEU A 289 -77.57 -34.76 5.07
CA LEU A 289 -76.33 -35.25 4.47
C LEU A 289 -75.44 -34.11 3.98
N LEU A 290 -76.01 -33.12 3.29
CA LEU A 290 -75.29 -32.09 2.54
C LEU A 290 -75.23 -30.74 3.28
N ARG A 291 -76.20 -30.37 4.15
CA ARG A 291 -76.07 -29.13 4.95
C ARG A 291 -75.15 -29.28 6.17
N SER A 292 -74.85 -30.50 6.63
CA SER A 292 -74.05 -30.73 7.85
C SER A 292 -72.55 -30.93 7.62
N LYS A 293 -72.07 -30.91 6.37
CA LYS A 293 -70.69 -31.33 6.04
C LYS A 293 -70.04 -30.50 4.93
N ASN A 294 -69.77 -29.23 5.18
CA ASN A 294 -68.67 -28.58 4.46
C ASN A 294 -67.36 -28.93 5.18
N HIS A 295 -66.96 -30.19 5.03
CA HIS A 295 -65.67 -30.68 5.47
C HIS A 295 -64.75 -30.64 4.27
N PHE A 296 -63.82 -29.68 4.27
CA PHE A 296 -62.71 -29.75 3.33
C PHE A 296 -61.64 -30.64 3.96
N SER A 297 -60.98 -31.44 3.14
CA SER A 297 -59.77 -32.16 3.49
C SER A 297 -58.58 -31.33 3.03
N LEU A 298 -57.58 -31.19 3.90
CA LEU A 298 -56.28 -30.67 3.51
C LEU A 298 -55.41 -31.87 3.14
N VAL A 299 -54.98 -31.91 1.89
CA VAL A 299 -54.11 -32.95 1.34
C VAL A 299 -52.72 -32.36 1.13
N ASN A 300 -51.68 -33.10 1.48
CA ASN A 300 -50.31 -32.75 1.21
C ASN A 300 -49.71 -33.78 0.24
N THR A 301 -48.97 -33.29 -0.74
CA THR A 301 -48.23 -34.17 -1.64
C THR A 301 -46.96 -34.63 -0.93
N GLN A 302 -46.80 -35.93 -0.70
CA GLN A 302 -45.63 -36.51 -0.04
C GLN A 302 -45.09 -37.67 -0.88
N ASP A 303 -43.85 -37.56 -1.33
CA ASP A 303 -43.15 -38.53 -2.18
C ASP A 303 -43.92 -38.91 -3.46
N GLY A 304 -44.68 -37.95 -4.00
CA GLY A 304 -45.51 -38.16 -5.18
C GLY A 304 -46.85 -38.82 -4.90
N GLU A 305 -47.26 -38.95 -3.64
CA GLU A 305 -48.58 -39.45 -3.22
C GLU A 305 -49.41 -38.37 -2.51
N ARG A 306 -50.75 -38.52 -2.55
CA ARG A 306 -51.70 -37.65 -1.84
C ARG A 306 -51.92 -38.16 -0.42
N VAL A 307 -51.42 -37.44 0.58
CA VAL A 307 -51.61 -37.76 2.00
C VAL A 307 -52.59 -36.78 2.62
N VAL A 308 -53.69 -37.27 3.21
CA VAL A 308 -54.63 -36.42 3.95
C VAL A 308 -53.97 -36.01 5.26
N VAL A 309 -53.63 -34.73 5.39
CA VAL A 309 -52.91 -34.18 6.55
C VAL A 309 -53.79 -33.45 7.54
N GLY A 310 -55.01 -33.08 7.13
CA GLY A 310 -55.94 -32.39 8.00
C GLY A 310 -57.35 -32.28 7.42
N LYS A 311 -58.24 -31.64 8.19
CA LYS A 311 -59.59 -31.27 7.79
C LYS A 311 -59.91 -29.85 8.21
N ILE A 312 -60.79 -29.19 7.48
CA ILE A 312 -61.29 -27.85 7.79
C ILE A 312 -62.76 -27.99 8.18
N LEU A 313 -63.08 -27.60 9.43
CA LEU A 313 -64.42 -27.64 10.00
C LEU A 313 -64.77 -26.26 10.53
N ASN A 314 -65.92 -25.71 10.13
CA ASN A 314 -66.39 -24.41 10.62
C ASN A 314 -65.32 -23.30 10.53
N GLU A 315 -64.63 -23.22 9.40
CA GLU A 315 -63.53 -22.27 9.15
C GLU A 315 -62.29 -22.44 10.04
N GLU A 316 -62.13 -23.57 10.73
CA GLU A 316 -60.92 -23.91 11.49
C GLU A 316 -60.22 -25.14 10.89
N LEU A 317 -58.89 -25.06 10.75
CA LEU A 317 -58.05 -26.15 10.25
C LEU A 317 -57.58 -27.06 11.42
N PHE A 318 -57.81 -28.36 11.29
CA PHE A 318 -57.36 -29.40 12.20
C PHE A 318 -56.40 -30.35 11.49
N LEU A 319 -55.14 -30.42 11.95
CA LEU A 319 -54.14 -31.34 11.39
C LEU A 319 -54.14 -32.70 12.11
N PHE A 320 -53.91 -33.76 11.35
CA PHE A 320 -53.78 -35.14 11.82
C PHE A 320 -52.37 -35.71 11.65
N SER A 321 -51.60 -35.17 10.72
CA SER A 321 -50.23 -35.59 10.43
C SER A 321 -49.34 -34.40 10.05
N ASP A 322 -48.03 -34.64 10.02
CA ASP A 322 -47.04 -33.66 9.62
C ASP A 322 -47.22 -33.27 8.15
N ILE A 323 -46.99 -31.99 7.87
CA ILE A 323 -46.94 -31.44 6.52
C ILE A 323 -45.49 -31.35 6.08
N ILE A 324 -45.24 -31.75 4.84
CA ILE A 324 -43.99 -31.49 4.13
C ILE A 324 -44.27 -30.32 3.17
N PHE A 325 -43.36 -29.37 3.11
CA PHE A 325 -43.39 -28.24 2.18
C PHE A 325 -42.36 -28.45 1.06
N PRO A 326 -42.44 -27.69 -0.04
CA PRO A 326 -41.43 -27.69 -1.09
C PRO A 326 -39.99 -27.70 -0.55
N GLY A 327 -39.12 -28.46 -1.22
CA GLY A 327 -37.76 -28.74 -0.74
C GLY A 327 -37.68 -29.80 0.36
N ASN A 328 -38.76 -30.57 0.57
CA ASN A 328 -38.87 -31.62 1.61
C ASN A 328 -38.71 -31.09 3.05
N SER A 329 -39.09 -29.84 3.29
CA SER A 329 -38.99 -29.21 4.61
C SER A 329 -40.22 -29.50 5.47
N LYS A 330 -40.03 -29.70 6.78
CA LYS A 330 -41.12 -29.70 7.77
C LYS A 330 -41.36 -28.31 8.37
N GLU A 331 -40.49 -27.36 8.08
CA GLU A 331 -40.63 -26.00 8.60
C GLU A 331 -41.71 -25.26 7.82
N ILE A 332 -42.66 -24.68 8.55
CA ILE A 332 -43.71 -23.84 7.97
C ILE A 332 -43.06 -22.67 7.24
N PRO A 333 -43.25 -22.52 5.92
CA PRO A 333 -42.87 -21.35 5.16
C PRO A 333 -43.33 -20.10 5.88
N LYS A 334 -42.41 -19.25 6.31
CA LYS A 334 -42.78 -17.93 6.79
C LYS A 334 -42.81 -17.01 5.58
N SER A 335 -43.70 -16.02 5.59
CA SER A 335 -43.73 -14.93 4.61
C SER A 335 -42.45 -14.07 4.76
N ILE A 336 -41.32 -14.62 4.34
CA ILE A 336 -39.98 -14.03 4.39
C ILE A 336 -39.59 -13.63 2.97
N LYS A 337 -38.73 -12.62 2.87
CA LYS A 337 -38.07 -12.23 1.62
C LYS A 337 -37.40 -13.45 0.97
N LYS A 338 -37.54 -13.62 -0.35
CA LYS A 338 -36.90 -14.71 -1.09
C LYS A 338 -35.38 -14.59 -1.00
N VAL A 339 -34.73 -15.70 -0.65
CA VAL A 339 -33.26 -15.76 -0.54
C VAL A 339 -32.63 -15.84 -1.93
N LEU A 340 -31.75 -14.89 -2.23
CA LEU A 340 -30.86 -14.88 -3.37
C LEU A 340 -29.46 -15.26 -2.87
N GLN A 341 -29.11 -16.53 -3.04
CA GLN A 341 -27.80 -17.04 -2.63
C GLN A 341 -26.71 -16.54 -3.58
N LEU A 342 -25.62 -16.07 -3.02
CA LEU A 342 -24.34 -15.84 -3.70
C LEU A 342 -23.27 -16.67 -3.02
N SER A 343 -22.18 -16.92 -3.71
CA SER A 343 -21.02 -17.57 -3.14
C SER A 343 -19.85 -16.60 -3.00
N ILE A 344 -18.99 -16.87 -2.02
CA ILE A 344 -17.78 -16.10 -1.78
C ILE A 344 -16.62 -17.02 -1.44
N GLU A 345 -15.42 -16.65 -1.85
CA GLU A 345 -14.18 -17.32 -1.46
C GLU A 345 -13.44 -16.45 -0.43
N ALA A 346 -13.88 -16.53 0.83
CA ALA A 346 -13.35 -15.77 1.98
C ALA A 346 -12.84 -16.69 3.09
N GLY A 347 -12.43 -17.90 2.73
CA GLY A 347 -11.80 -18.85 3.65
C GLY A 347 -10.44 -18.40 4.19
N SER A 348 -9.79 -19.26 4.96
CA SER A 348 -8.44 -19.04 5.50
C SER A 348 -7.45 -20.12 5.08
N SER A 349 -7.93 -21.23 4.52
CA SER A 349 -7.12 -22.38 4.15
C SER A 349 -6.15 -22.03 3.02
N ASN A 350 -4.93 -22.52 3.14
CA ASN A 350 -3.89 -22.35 2.14
C ASN A 350 -3.18 -23.71 1.95
N PRO A 351 -3.48 -24.47 0.88
CA PRO A 351 -3.10 -25.89 0.78
C PRO A 351 -1.59 -26.16 0.86
N THR A 352 -0.77 -25.15 0.56
CA THR A 352 0.69 -25.26 0.48
C THR A 352 1.41 -24.30 1.44
N GLY A 353 0.71 -23.66 2.37
CA GLY A 353 1.28 -22.66 3.26
C GLY A 353 0.48 -22.43 4.55
N PRO A 354 0.90 -21.47 5.39
CA PRO A 354 0.14 -21.11 6.58
C PRO A 354 -1.21 -20.48 6.17
N PRO A 355 -2.24 -20.57 7.05
CA PRO A 355 -3.52 -19.91 6.81
C PRO A 355 -3.33 -18.40 6.69
N ILE A 356 -4.05 -17.78 5.75
CA ILE A 356 -3.96 -16.34 5.47
C ILE A 356 -5.30 -15.68 5.78
N THR A 357 -5.27 -14.69 6.67
CA THR A 357 -6.47 -14.02 7.18
C THR A 357 -6.97 -12.87 6.30
N VAL A 358 -6.20 -12.42 5.31
CA VAL A 358 -6.55 -11.28 4.44
C VAL A 358 -7.89 -11.52 3.72
N GLY A 359 -8.10 -12.72 3.18
CA GLY A 359 -9.35 -13.11 2.51
C GLY A 359 -10.54 -13.08 3.47
N LEU A 360 -10.36 -13.59 4.69
CA LEU A 360 -11.39 -13.59 5.74
C LEU A 360 -11.80 -12.15 6.14
N VAL A 361 -10.82 -11.27 6.38
CA VAL A 361 -11.09 -9.86 6.74
C VAL A 361 -11.74 -9.11 5.58
N GLY A 362 -11.33 -9.40 4.33
CA GLY A 362 -12.03 -8.91 3.14
C GLY A 362 -13.49 -9.36 3.11
N GLY A 363 -13.74 -10.65 3.39
CA GLY A 363 -15.06 -11.26 3.45
C GLY A 363 -16.03 -10.61 4.42
N TYR A 364 -15.56 -10.07 5.55
CA TYR A 364 -16.39 -9.26 6.46
C TYR A 364 -17.10 -8.10 5.76
N GLY A 365 -16.48 -7.55 4.71
CA GLY A 365 -17.12 -6.56 3.84
C GLY A 365 -18.35 -7.11 3.11
N SER A 366 -18.25 -8.29 2.52
CA SER A 366 -19.39 -8.91 1.82
C SER A 366 -20.51 -9.30 2.78
N TYR A 367 -20.19 -9.88 3.95
CA TYR A 367 -21.21 -10.18 4.97
C TYR A 367 -21.93 -8.90 5.42
N SER A 368 -21.18 -7.82 5.67
CA SER A 368 -21.76 -6.53 6.05
C SER A 368 -22.62 -5.93 4.93
N ALA A 369 -22.25 -6.12 3.67
CA ALA A 369 -23.04 -5.66 2.54
C ALA A 369 -24.40 -6.38 2.46
N CYS A 370 -24.44 -7.70 2.65
CA CYS A 370 -25.68 -8.46 2.70
C CYS A 370 -26.59 -7.97 3.82
N GLU A 371 -26.04 -7.75 5.01
CA GLU A 371 -26.79 -7.22 6.14
C GLU A 371 -27.39 -5.84 5.85
N ILE A 372 -26.58 -4.92 5.28
CA ILE A 372 -27.04 -3.58 4.88
C ILE A 372 -28.15 -3.66 3.83
N ILE A 373 -28.07 -4.59 2.88
CA ILE A 373 -29.07 -4.80 1.83
C ILE A 373 -30.34 -5.42 2.41
N ASN A 374 -30.21 -6.32 3.38
CA ASN A 374 -31.32 -7.08 3.97
C ASN A 374 -32.10 -6.30 5.03
N GLU A 375 -31.53 -5.24 5.62
CA GLU A 375 -32.20 -4.34 6.56
C GLU A 375 -33.58 -3.90 6.03
N ASP A 376 -34.63 -3.94 6.88
CA ASP A 376 -36.03 -3.77 6.45
C ASP A 376 -36.41 -2.42 5.83
N ASN A 377 -35.53 -1.41 5.89
CA ASN A 377 -35.70 -0.11 5.24
C ASN A 377 -34.89 0.05 3.94
N SER A 378 -34.15 -0.98 3.52
CA SER A 378 -33.42 -1.01 2.26
C SER A 378 -34.40 -1.16 1.10
N SER A 379 -34.54 -0.12 0.27
CA SER A 379 -35.39 -0.14 -0.92
C SER A 379 -34.80 -0.91 -2.11
N LEU A 380 -33.58 -1.43 -1.99
CA LEU A 380 -32.83 -1.95 -3.14
C LEU A 380 -33.35 -3.29 -3.64
N LEU A 381 -33.82 -4.18 -2.76
CA LEU A 381 -34.29 -5.51 -3.14
C LEU A 381 -35.58 -5.84 -2.38
N ASN A 382 -36.68 -5.19 -2.77
CA ASN A 382 -37.99 -5.43 -2.17
C ASN A 382 -38.39 -6.89 -2.35
N ASN A 383 -38.84 -7.56 -1.28
CA ASN A 383 -39.19 -8.99 -1.24
C ASN A 383 -38.01 -9.97 -1.42
N PHE A 384 -36.77 -9.52 -1.50
CA PHE A 384 -35.60 -10.41 -1.58
C PHE A 384 -34.58 -10.12 -0.47
N GLN A 385 -33.81 -11.13 -0.11
CA GLN A 385 -32.65 -11.00 0.77
C GLN A 385 -31.47 -11.74 0.15
N ILE A 386 -30.25 -11.23 0.36
CA ILE A 386 -29.04 -11.88 -0.12
C ILE A 386 -28.40 -12.68 1.00
N GLU A 387 -28.01 -13.91 0.71
CA GLU A 387 -27.23 -14.76 1.62
C GLU A 387 -25.93 -15.20 0.95
N LEU A 388 -24.86 -15.35 1.75
CA LEU A 388 -23.54 -15.77 1.27
C LEU A 388 -23.21 -17.19 1.72
N PHE A 389 -22.83 -18.03 0.75
CA PHE A 389 -22.18 -19.29 1.02
C PHE A 389 -20.65 -19.15 0.87
N ASN A 390 -19.91 -19.45 1.94
CA ASN A 390 -18.46 -19.31 1.96
C ASN A 390 -17.76 -20.60 1.53
N PHE A 391 -16.95 -20.51 0.49
CA PHE A 391 -16.01 -21.55 0.07
C PHE A 391 -14.63 -21.29 0.68
N ASP A 392 -14.05 -22.33 1.28
CA ASP A 392 -12.65 -22.34 1.72
C ASP A 392 -11.78 -23.23 0.82
N CYS A 393 -11.77 -22.92 -0.48
CA CYS A 393 -11.10 -23.72 -1.51
C CYS A 393 -9.66 -23.27 -1.80
N GLY A 394 -9.11 -22.41 -0.94
CA GLY A 394 -7.78 -21.81 -1.07
C GLY A 394 -7.86 -20.29 -1.12
N THR A 395 -6.87 -19.62 -0.52
CA THR A 395 -6.90 -18.15 -0.38
C THR A 395 -5.83 -17.42 -1.19
N SER A 396 -4.64 -18.01 -1.34
CA SER A 396 -3.49 -17.34 -1.97
C SER A 396 -2.82 -18.15 -3.07
N ILE A 397 -2.69 -19.47 -2.88
CA ILE A 397 -2.06 -20.38 -3.81
C ILE A 397 -3.12 -21.33 -4.38
N TYR A 398 -3.14 -21.46 -5.71
CA TYR A 398 -4.03 -22.39 -6.38
C TYR A 398 -3.45 -23.81 -6.39
N ASN A 399 -4.19 -24.74 -5.81
CA ASN A 399 -3.96 -26.18 -5.96
C ASN A 399 -5.20 -26.79 -6.62
N SER A 400 -5.06 -27.28 -7.85
CA SER A 400 -6.20 -27.75 -8.65
C SER A 400 -6.95 -28.93 -8.01
N THR A 401 -6.24 -29.87 -7.40
CA THR A 401 -6.84 -31.06 -6.78
C THR A 401 -7.67 -30.65 -5.57
N PHE A 402 -7.12 -29.79 -4.71
CA PHE A 402 -7.82 -29.28 -3.52
C PHE A 402 -9.03 -28.43 -3.91
N ALA A 403 -8.86 -27.46 -4.81
CA ALA A 403 -9.93 -26.56 -5.22
C ALA A 403 -11.07 -27.33 -5.92
N ASN A 404 -10.76 -28.26 -6.83
CA ASN A 404 -11.77 -29.05 -7.53
C ASN A 404 -12.56 -29.94 -6.56
N ALA A 405 -11.90 -30.59 -5.60
CA ALA A 405 -12.59 -31.41 -4.59
C ALA A 405 -13.51 -30.56 -3.71
N CYS A 406 -13.04 -29.37 -3.31
CA CYS A 406 -13.80 -28.42 -2.51
C CYS A 406 -15.05 -27.91 -3.24
N TYR A 407 -14.93 -27.40 -4.46
CA TYR A 407 -16.08 -26.92 -5.23
C TYR A 407 -17.05 -28.02 -5.65
N LEU A 408 -16.55 -29.23 -5.91
CA LEU A 408 -17.41 -30.37 -6.27
C LEU A 408 -18.29 -30.82 -5.11
N LYS A 409 -17.77 -30.74 -3.87
CA LYS A 409 -18.50 -31.14 -2.66
C LYS A 409 -19.78 -30.33 -2.47
N ASP A 410 -19.70 -29.02 -2.68
CA ASP A 410 -20.79 -28.07 -2.43
C ASP A 410 -21.23 -27.36 -3.74
N LYS A 411 -21.24 -28.11 -4.85
CA LYS A 411 -21.52 -27.59 -6.21
C LYS A 411 -22.86 -26.86 -6.32
N ASP A 412 -23.87 -27.28 -5.58
CA ASP A 412 -25.21 -26.68 -5.63
C ASP A 412 -25.31 -25.37 -4.81
N SER A 413 -24.26 -25.01 -4.06
CA SER A 413 -24.23 -23.84 -3.17
C SER A 413 -23.68 -22.55 -3.80
N PHE A 414 -23.36 -22.54 -5.10
CA PHE A 414 -22.79 -21.37 -5.78
C PHE A 414 -23.76 -20.18 -5.90
N GLY A 415 -25.06 -20.47 -5.99
CA GLY A 415 -26.09 -19.45 -6.16
C GLY A 415 -26.01 -18.72 -7.51
N LEU A 416 -26.37 -17.43 -7.53
CA LEU A 416 -26.47 -16.63 -8.75
C LEU A 416 -25.14 -16.06 -9.24
N GLY A 417 -24.14 -15.95 -8.36
CA GLY A 417 -22.85 -15.34 -8.67
C GLY A 417 -21.81 -15.65 -7.61
N HIS A 418 -20.54 -15.44 -7.96
CA HIS A 418 -19.40 -15.80 -7.13
C HIS A 418 -18.46 -14.62 -6.90
N ILE A 419 -18.12 -14.36 -5.64
CA ILE A 419 -17.12 -13.36 -5.24
C ILE A 419 -15.79 -14.09 -5.06
N SER A 420 -14.84 -13.85 -5.97
CA SER A 420 -13.58 -14.60 -6.01
C SER A 420 -12.64 -14.25 -4.85
N ALA A 421 -11.66 -15.13 -4.59
CA ALA A 421 -10.55 -14.84 -3.68
C ALA A 421 -9.77 -13.56 -4.04
N TRP A 422 -9.08 -13.01 -3.05
CA TRP A 422 -8.26 -11.80 -3.18
C TRP A 422 -7.01 -12.00 -4.05
N SER A 423 -6.47 -13.21 -4.07
CA SER A 423 -5.24 -13.54 -4.81
C SER A 423 -5.50 -13.78 -6.29
N SER A 424 -4.64 -13.22 -7.14
CA SER A 424 -4.70 -13.41 -8.60
C SER A 424 -4.50 -14.85 -9.04
N ALA A 425 -3.56 -15.56 -8.40
CA ALA A 425 -3.33 -16.96 -8.68
C ALA A 425 -4.58 -17.79 -8.38
N MET A 426 -5.26 -17.47 -7.28
CA MET A 426 -6.47 -18.17 -6.88
C MET A 426 -7.64 -17.82 -7.79
N SER A 427 -7.93 -16.54 -8.10
CA SER A 427 -9.03 -16.19 -9.02
C SER A 427 -8.89 -16.86 -10.40
N ILE A 428 -7.67 -16.87 -10.98
CA ILE A 428 -7.40 -17.58 -12.25
C ILE A 428 -7.63 -19.09 -12.08
N GLY A 429 -7.21 -19.63 -10.95
CA GLY A 429 -7.44 -21.02 -10.54
C GLY A 429 -8.91 -21.38 -10.45
N SER A 430 -9.72 -20.59 -9.73
CA SER A 430 -11.17 -20.80 -9.56
C SER A 430 -11.87 -20.80 -10.92
N ILE A 431 -11.54 -19.86 -11.81
CA ILE A 431 -12.10 -19.83 -13.18
C ILE A 431 -11.76 -21.11 -13.96
N LYS A 432 -10.52 -21.62 -13.84
CA LYS A 432 -10.12 -22.89 -14.47
C LYS A 432 -10.90 -24.07 -13.89
N SER A 433 -11.05 -24.12 -12.56
CA SER A 433 -11.83 -25.15 -11.87
C SER A 433 -13.29 -25.12 -12.27
N PHE A 434 -13.93 -23.95 -12.36
CA PHE A 434 -15.33 -23.83 -12.80
C PHE A 434 -15.51 -24.32 -14.24
N LYS A 435 -14.60 -23.96 -15.14
CA LYS A 435 -14.61 -24.48 -16.51
C LYS A 435 -14.47 -26.01 -16.55
N GLN A 436 -13.62 -26.60 -15.70
CA GLN A 436 -13.45 -28.06 -15.60
C GLN A 436 -14.70 -28.76 -15.03
N LEU A 437 -15.39 -28.13 -14.08
CA LEU A 437 -16.59 -28.65 -13.42
C LEU A 437 -17.89 -28.33 -14.18
N ASN A 438 -17.79 -27.71 -15.36
CA ASN A 438 -18.89 -27.21 -16.17
C ASN A 438 -19.84 -26.30 -15.38
N LEU A 439 -19.25 -25.37 -14.64
CA LEU A 439 -19.92 -24.35 -13.84
C LEU A 439 -19.85 -23.01 -14.57
N THR A 440 -21.01 -22.35 -14.74
CA THR A 440 -21.12 -21.06 -15.44
C THR A 440 -21.97 -20.10 -14.60
N PHE A 441 -21.33 -19.09 -14.03
CA PHE A 441 -21.96 -17.99 -13.28
C PHE A 441 -21.04 -16.76 -13.32
N PRO A 442 -21.58 -15.54 -13.14
CA PRO A 442 -20.77 -14.32 -13.03
C PRO A 442 -19.81 -14.38 -11.84
N ILE A 443 -18.58 -13.93 -12.05
CA ILE A 443 -17.51 -13.89 -11.08
C ILE A 443 -17.08 -12.44 -10.89
N VAL A 444 -17.16 -11.94 -9.66
CA VAL A 444 -16.70 -10.60 -9.30
C VAL A 444 -15.51 -10.71 -8.37
N SER A 445 -14.39 -10.09 -8.76
CA SER A 445 -13.27 -9.94 -7.85
C SER A 445 -13.30 -8.59 -7.15
N ALA A 446 -13.17 -8.63 -5.83
CA ALA A 446 -13.06 -7.45 -5.02
C ALA A 446 -11.67 -6.78 -5.14
N SER A 447 -10.59 -7.56 -5.13
CA SER A 447 -9.25 -7.04 -4.81
C SER A 447 -8.12 -7.55 -5.70
N ASN A 448 -8.47 -8.14 -6.84
CA ASN A 448 -7.49 -8.62 -7.80
C ASN A 448 -7.20 -7.57 -8.87
N GLY A 449 -5.96 -7.10 -8.91
CA GLY A 449 -5.50 -6.12 -9.89
C GLY A 449 -4.66 -6.68 -11.05
N ASP A 450 -4.54 -8.00 -11.21
CA ASP A 450 -3.70 -8.60 -12.27
C ASP A 450 -4.14 -8.17 -13.68
N VAL A 451 -3.18 -7.77 -14.50
CA VAL A 451 -3.43 -7.27 -15.84
C VAL A 451 -3.86 -8.37 -16.79
N THR A 452 -3.55 -9.64 -16.53
CA THR A 452 -3.94 -10.74 -17.42
C THR A 452 -5.45 -10.99 -17.43
N LEU A 453 -6.16 -10.57 -16.38
CA LEU A 453 -7.60 -10.81 -16.20
C LEU A 453 -8.50 -9.79 -16.90
N ASN A 454 -7.94 -8.78 -17.57
CA ASN A 454 -8.71 -7.73 -18.25
C ASN A 454 -9.47 -8.22 -19.50
N SER A 455 -9.06 -9.36 -20.09
CA SER A 455 -9.58 -9.87 -21.35
C SER A 455 -10.96 -10.52 -21.19
N THR A 456 -11.98 -9.87 -21.75
CA THR A 456 -13.34 -10.40 -21.87
C THR A 456 -13.42 -11.65 -22.75
N ALA A 457 -12.50 -11.81 -23.71
CA ALA A 457 -12.45 -12.99 -24.57
C ALA A 457 -11.96 -14.25 -23.82
N ASN A 458 -10.98 -14.08 -22.93
CA ASN A 458 -10.42 -15.19 -22.15
C ASN A 458 -11.23 -15.48 -20.88
N TYR A 459 -11.85 -14.45 -20.30
CA TYR A 459 -12.59 -14.52 -19.03
C TYR A 459 -13.95 -13.81 -19.15
N PRO A 460 -14.91 -14.34 -19.93
CA PRO A 460 -16.17 -13.66 -20.24
C PRO A 460 -17.07 -13.44 -19.01
N MET A 461 -17.06 -14.39 -18.09
CA MET A 461 -17.83 -14.34 -16.83
C MET A 461 -17.11 -13.61 -15.70
N TYR A 462 -15.93 -13.03 -15.94
CA TYR A 462 -15.16 -12.36 -14.90
C TYR A 462 -15.28 -10.84 -15.01
N MET A 463 -15.36 -10.16 -13.88
CA MET A 463 -15.16 -8.71 -13.76
C MET A 463 -14.58 -8.37 -12.38
N ARG A 464 -14.10 -7.15 -12.21
CA ARG A 464 -13.57 -6.68 -10.93
C ARG A 464 -13.98 -5.26 -10.60
N VAL A 465 -14.21 -5.02 -9.30
CA VAL A 465 -14.56 -3.69 -8.76
C VAL A 465 -13.31 -2.90 -8.33
N GLN A 466 -12.14 -3.52 -8.35
CA GLN A 466 -10.85 -2.82 -8.29
C GLN A 466 -10.36 -2.49 -9.69
N ALA A 467 -9.70 -1.35 -9.85
CA ALA A 467 -8.99 -1.02 -11.07
C ALA A 467 -7.77 -1.93 -11.28
N SER A 468 -7.37 -2.06 -12.53
CA SER A 468 -6.17 -2.77 -12.94
C SER A 468 -4.91 -2.19 -12.28
N LEU A 469 -3.95 -3.04 -11.93
CA LEU A 469 -2.63 -2.59 -11.47
C LEU A 469 -1.93 -1.74 -12.52
N SER A 470 -2.20 -1.98 -13.81
CA SER A 470 -1.67 -1.16 -14.91
C SER A 470 -1.98 0.32 -14.73
N LEU A 471 -3.19 0.66 -14.29
CA LEU A 471 -3.58 2.02 -13.98
C LEU A 471 -2.73 2.54 -12.81
N GLY A 472 -2.72 1.84 -11.68
CA GLY A 472 -1.93 2.23 -10.50
C GLY A 472 -0.47 2.52 -10.81
N TYR A 473 0.24 1.62 -11.51
CA TYR A 473 1.65 1.80 -11.84
C TYR A 473 1.91 2.92 -12.86
N SER A 474 0.97 3.16 -13.77
CA SER A 474 1.08 4.26 -14.74
C SER A 474 0.92 5.64 -14.10
N LEU A 475 0.27 5.72 -12.93
CA LEU A 475 0.06 6.97 -12.19
C LEU A 475 1.26 7.37 -11.32
N ILE A 476 2.11 6.42 -10.93
CA ILE A 476 3.28 6.68 -10.07
C ILE A 476 4.22 7.73 -10.69
N PRO A 477 4.62 7.66 -11.98
CA PRO A 477 5.45 8.68 -12.60
C PRO A 477 4.83 10.09 -12.58
N ILE A 478 3.52 10.18 -12.81
CA ILE A 478 2.78 11.44 -12.78
C ILE A 478 2.86 12.08 -11.40
N PHE A 479 2.65 11.26 -10.36
CA PHE A 479 2.74 11.70 -8.97
C PHE A 479 4.16 12.16 -8.58
N ILE A 480 5.18 11.37 -8.90
CA ILE A 480 6.59 11.72 -8.63
C ILE A 480 6.97 13.03 -9.30
N ARG A 481 6.53 13.20 -10.55
CA ARG A 481 6.77 14.41 -11.34
C ARG A 481 6.07 15.62 -10.72
N ALA A 482 4.84 15.46 -10.25
CA ALA A 482 4.10 16.50 -9.55
C ALA A 482 4.77 16.93 -8.24
N LEU A 483 5.46 16.02 -7.55
CA LEU A 483 6.31 16.34 -6.40
C LEU A 483 7.65 17.01 -6.77
N GLY A 484 7.94 17.16 -8.07
CA GLY A 484 9.13 17.84 -8.58
C GLY A 484 10.38 16.96 -8.64
N TRP A 485 10.28 15.65 -8.47
CA TRP A 485 11.38 14.70 -8.65
C TRP A 485 11.59 14.40 -10.13
N LYS A 486 12.85 14.18 -10.54
CA LYS A 486 13.27 13.88 -11.92
C LYS A 486 14.09 12.61 -12.01
N GLN A 487 14.86 12.29 -10.97
CA GLN A 487 15.74 11.13 -10.93
C GLN A 487 15.28 10.15 -9.86
N VAL A 488 15.06 8.90 -10.27
CA VAL A 488 14.59 7.85 -9.36
C VAL A 488 15.36 6.55 -9.62
N ALA A 489 15.54 5.77 -8.56
CA ALA A 489 15.95 4.36 -8.68
C ALA A 489 14.69 3.48 -8.65
N VAL A 490 14.75 2.32 -9.29
CA VAL A 490 13.65 1.34 -9.30
C VAL A 490 14.15 -0.06 -9.02
N LEU A 491 13.36 -0.81 -8.25
CA LEU A 491 13.59 -2.21 -7.92
C LEU A 491 12.26 -2.96 -8.06
N TYR A 492 12.24 -4.07 -8.78
CA TYR A 492 11.05 -4.89 -9.00
C TYR A 492 11.34 -6.38 -8.90
N GLN A 493 10.29 -7.13 -8.59
CA GLN A 493 10.33 -8.58 -8.40
C GLN A 493 10.21 -9.32 -9.74
N ASN A 494 10.98 -10.39 -9.92
CA ASN A 494 10.96 -11.23 -11.12
C ASN A 494 9.83 -12.27 -11.08
N ASP A 495 8.59 -11.80 -10.99
CA ASP A 495 7.38 -12.59 -11.19
C ASP A 495 6.40 -11.85 -12.12
N SER A 496 5.28 -12.48 -12.46
CA SER A 496 4.27 -11.89 -13.35
C SER A 496 3.75 -10.55 -12.83
N TRP A 497 3.67 -10.39 -11.51
CA TRP A 497 3.17 -9.19 -10.85
C TRP A 497 4.17 -8.02 -10.95
N GLY A 498 5.43 -8.25 -10.56
CA GLY A 498 6.50 -7.26 -10.56
C GLY A 498 6.93 -6.87 -11.97
N LEU A 499 7.00 -7.84 -12.90
CA LEU A 499 7.27 -7.59 -14.31
C LEU A 499 6.19 -6.73 -14.96
N SER A 500 4.91 -7.05 -14.72
CA SER A 500 3.80 -6.25 -15.24
C SER A 500 3.82 -4.84 -14.65
N GLY A 501 4.03 -4.70 -13.34
CA GLY A 501 4.10 -3.41 -12.68
C GLY A 501 5.24 -2.53 -13.22
N TYR A 502 6.43 -3.11 -13.36
CA TYR A 502 7.58 -2.41 -13.96
C TYR A 502 7.33 -2.03 -15.42
N TYR A 503 6.70 -2.90 -16.21
CA TYR A 503 6.38 -2.60 -17.61
C TYR A 503 5.53 -1.33 -17.74
N TYR A 504 4.38 -1.25 -17.03
CA TYR A 504 3.50 -0.08 -17.10
C TYR A 504 4.13 1.16 -16.49
N PHE A 505 4.85 1.01 -15.37
CA PHE A 505 5.64 2.10 -14.78
C PHE A 505 6.66 2.65 -15.78
N ASN A 506 7.47 1.80 -16.42
CA ASN A 506 8.52 2.19 -17.36
C ASN A 506 7.95 2.83 -18.64
N GLN A 507 6.80 2.38 -19.14
CA GLN A 507 6.12 3.04 -20.25
C GLN A 507 5.65 4.46 -19.86
N SER A 508 5.10 4.62 -18.66
CA SER A 508 4.67 5.93 -18.16
C SER A 508 5.85 6.87 -17.88
N VAL A 509 6.99 6.34 -17.39
CA VAL A 509 8.25 7.10 -17.19
C VAL A 509 8.70 7.81 -18.47
N LYS A 510 8.65 7.12 -19.61
CA LYS A 510 9.05 7.68 -20.92
C LYS A 510 8.22 8.91 -21.34
N ASN A 511 7.01 9.05 -20.81
CA ASN A 511 6.09 10.13 -21.16
C ASN A 511 6.16 11.33 -20.19
N HIS A 512 6.92 11.25 -19.09
CA HIS A 512 6.83 12.21 -17.98
C HIS A 512 8.20 12.78 -17.51
N ASP A 513 9.22 12.78 -18.37
CA ASP A 513 10.57 13.32 -18.07
C ASP A 513 11.18 12.80 -16.76
N LEU A 514 10.94 11.53 -16.42
CA LEU A 514 11.61 10.85 -15.32
C LEU A 514 12.76 10.00 -15.85
N SER A 515 13.89 10.01 -15.14
CA SER A 515 15.07 9.21 -15.46
C SER A 515 15.26 8.11 -14.43
N LEU A 516 15.37 6.86 -14.90
CA LEU A 516 15.74 5.69 -14.09
C LEU A 516 17.27 5.62 -14.03
N ILE A 517 17.86 5.98 -12.90
CA ILE A 517 19.32 6.18 -12.81
C ILE A 517 20.11 4.91 -12.50
N ASN A 518 19.49 3.87 -11.93
CA ASN A 518 20.15 2.58 -11.73
C ASN A 518 20.12 1.74 -13.02
N PRO A 519 21.20 0.99 -13.33
CA PRO A 519 21.31 0.20 -14.55
C PRO A 519 20.25 -0.90 -14.59
N GLU A 520 19.82 -1.29 -15.79
CA GLU A 520 18.73 -2.26 -15.97
C GLU A 520 19.03 -3.62 -15.34
N SER A 521 20.29 -4.06 -15.38
CA SER A 521 20.76 -5.29 -14.71
C SER A 521 20.60 -5.26 -13.18
N SER A 522 20.47 -4.08 -12.58
CA SER A 522 20.33 -3.85 -11.14
C SER A 522 18.95 -3.34 -10.75
N ARG A 523 17.92 -3.66 -11.56
CA ARG A 523 16.50 -3.34 -11.27
C ARG A 523 15.68 -4.53 -10.81
N THR A 524 16.21 -5.75 -10.89
CA THR A 524 15.43 -6.99 -10.73
C THR A 524 15.96 -7.86 -9.60
N ILE A 525 15.05 -8.46 -8.82
CA ILE A 525 15.36 -9.46 -7.80
C ILE A 525 14.46 -10.70 -7.93
N PRO A 526 14.86 -11.89 -7.44
CA PRO A 526 14.06 -13.11 -7.58
C PRO A 526 12.76 -13.06 -6.74
N ALA A 527 11.72 -13.75 -7.21
CA ALA A 527 10.38 -13.73 -6.62
C ALA A 527 10.25 -14.32 -5.21
N ASN A 528 11.17 -15.19 -4.81
CA ASN A 528 11.12 -15.90 -3.54
C ASN A 528 12.32 -15.56 -2.63
N LEU A 529 12.90 -14.36 -2.81
CA LEU A 529 14.06 -13.92 -2.04
C LEU A 529 13.75 -13.95 -0.53
N ASN A 530 14.47 -14.79 0.21
CA ASN A 530 14.41 -14.81 1.67
C ASN A 530 15.58 -14.03 2.29
N ARG A 531 15.51 -13.78 3.61
CA ARG A 531 16.51 -12.99 4.33
C ARG A 531 17.94 -13.59 4.24
N ALA A 532 18.09 -14.91 4.12
CA ALA A 532 19.41 -15.55 4.05
C ALA A 532 20.08 -15.36 2.68
N GLU A 533 19.29 -15.32 1.62
CA GLU A 533 19.74 -15.19 0.22
C GLU A 533 20.09 -13.75 -0.18
N ILE A 534 19.70 -12.75 0.60
CA ILE A 534 19.98 -11.32 0.31
C ILE A 534 21.46 -11.05 0.05
N LYS A 535 22.35 -11.76 0.74
CA LYS A 535 23.80 -11.61 0.58
C LYS A 535 24.28 -11.87 -0.85
N GLU A 536 23.58 -12.72 -1.60
CA GLU A 536 23.91 -13.03 -3.00
C GLU A 536 23.61 -11.85 -3.94
N TYR A 537 22.73 -10.93 -3.53
CA TYR A 537 22.27 -9.80 -4.33
C TYR A 537 22.78 -8.45 -3.81
N LEU A 538 23.76 -8.44 -2.91
CA LEU A 538 24.35 -7.21 -2.34
C LEU A 538 24.84 -6.22 -3.41
N TYR A 539 25.38 -6.73 -4.51
CA TYR A 539 25.86 -5.89 -5.61
C TYR A 539 24.74 -5.03 -6.20
N ILE A 540 23.49 -5.52 -6.27
CA ILE A 540 22.34 -4.76 -6.77
C ILE A 540 22.06 -3.56 -5.86
N PHE A 541 22.05 -3.79 -4.54
CA PHE A 541 21.80 -2.74 -3.57
C PHE A 541 22.94 -1.73 -3.53
N GLN A 542 24.19 -2.18 -3.62
CA GLN A 542 25.36 -1.32 -3.73
C GLN A 542 25.33 -0.44 -4.99
N GLU A 543 24.90 -0.98 -6.13
CA GLU A 543 24.68 -0.22 -7.37
C GLU A 543 23.61 0.86 -7.18
N ILE A 544 22.46 0.51 -6.58
CA ILE A 544 21.40 1.49 -6.26
C ILE A 544 21.93 2.60 -5.34
N ILE A 545 22.67 2.25 -4.29
CA ILE A 545 23.29 3.22 -3.39
C ILE A 545 24.31 4.09 -4.14
N GLY A 546 25.10 3.49 -5.03
CA GLY A 546 26.10 4.17 -5.86
C GLY A 546 25.50 5.24 -6.78
N THR A 547 24.25 5.06 -7.23
CA THR A 547 23.53 6.09 -8.01
C THR A 547 23.19 7.35 -7.21
N GLN A 548 23.21 7.27 -5.88
CA GLN A 548 22.84 8.36 -4.98
C GLN A 548 21.39 8.85 -5.10
N ALA A 549 20.50 8.13 -5.81
CA ALA A 549 19.07 8.42 -5.79
C ALA A 549 18.58 8.57 -4.35
N ARG A 550 17.78 9.62 -4.09
CA ARG A 550 16.96 9.67 -2.87
C ARG A 550 15.61 9.01 -3.07
N PHE A 551 15.04 9.03 -4.27
CA PHE A 551 13.71 8.45 -4.50
C PHE A 551 13.83 7.03 -5.04
N LEU A 552 13.28 6.06 -4.32
CA LEU A 552 13.30 4.64 -4.68
C LEU A 552 11.88 4.13 -4.94
N ILE A 553 11.65 3.54 -6.11
CA ILE A 553 10.41 2.84 -6.46
C ILE A 553 10.60 1.35 -6.19
N SER A 554 9.85 0.83 -5.24
CA SER A 554 9.88 -0.57 -4.83
C SER A 554 8.59 -1.27 -5.27
N ILE A 555 8.69 -2.04 -6.36
CA ILE A 555 7.62 -2.88 -6.91
C ILE A 555 7.84 -4.32 -6.42
N LEU A 556 7.74 -4.48 -5.10
CA LEU A 556 8.06 -5.72 -4.39
C LEU A 556 6.89 -6.16 -3.52
N GLN A 557 6.72 -7.47 -3.33
CA GLN A 557 5.69 -8.00 -2.43
C GLN A 557 6.17 -8.07 -0.98
N TYR A 558 5.23 -8.13 -0.05
CA TYR A 558 5.50 -8.42 1.37
C TYR A 558 5.82 -9.92 1.54
N PRO A 559 6.80 -10.32 2.38
CA PRO A 559 7.67 -9.51 3.24
C PRO A 559 9.01 -9.08 2.61
N MET A 560 9.26 -9.44 1.36
CA MET A 560 10.55 -9.24 0.67
C MET A 560 11.07 -7.80 0.74
N ALA A 561 10.19 -6.82 0.54
CA ALA A 561 10.56 -5.42 0.61
C ALA A 561 11.19 -5.01 1.96
N TYR A 562 10.74 -5.61 3.07
CA TYR A 562 11.28 -5.32 4.40
C TYR A 562 12.70 -5.84 4.54
N TYR A 563 12.97 -7.06 4.07
CA TYR A 563 14.32 -7.61 4.12
C TYR A 563 15.33 -6.76 3.35
N ILE A 564 14.89 -6.13 2.25
CA ILE A 564 15.75 -5.24 1.45
C ILE A 564 15.96 -3.90 2.12
N PHE A 565 14.95 -3.35 2.80
CA PHE A 565 15.10 -2.11 3.56
C PHE A 565 16.03 -2.32 4.77
N GLU A 566 15.96 -3.48 5.43
CA GLU A 566 16.95 -3.91 6.43
C GLU A 566 18.38 -3.93 5.86
N GLU A 567 18.55 -4.46 4.64
CA GLU A 567 19.88 -4.51 4.01
C GLU A 567 20.37 -3.11 3.60
N PHE A 568 19.49 -2.22 3.13
CA PHE A 568 19.87 -0.82 2.90
C PHE A 568 20.38 -0.16 4.19
N TYR A 569 19.79 -0.49 5.35
CA TYR A 569 20.31 -0.04 6.64
C TYR A 569 21.73 -0.56 6.88
N ASP A 570 21.97 -1.85 6.64
CA ASP A 570 23.28 -2.46 6.84
C ASP A 570 24.34 -1.90 5.86
N LEU A 571 23.92 -1.49 4.67
CA LEU A 571 24.74 -0.80 3.67
C LEU A 571 24.89 0.72 3.90
N GLY A 572 24.37 1.23 5.02
CA GLY A 572 24.62 2.60 5.45
C GLY A 572 23.57 3.64 5.04
N ILE A 573 22.41 3.24 4.52
CA ILE A 573 21.25 4.12 4.34
C ILE A 573 20.59 4.38 5.71
N ARG A 574 20.27 5.63 6.01
CA ARG A 574 19.54 6.04 7.21
C ARG A 574 18.37 6.95 6.89
N LYS A 575 17.72 7.42 7.94
CA LYS A 575 16.47 8.16 7.88
C LYS A 575 16.72 9.45 7.10
N GLY A 576 15.95 9.67 6.04
CA GLY A 576 16.10 10.82 5.14
C GLY A 576 17.08 10.64 3.97
N ASP A 577 17.84 9.54 3.94
CA ASP A 577 18.64 9.21 2.75
C ASP A 577 17.74 8.75 1.59
N LEU A 578 16.65 8.04 1.89
CA LEU A 578 15.69 7.57 0.90
C LEU A 578 14.26 8.04 1.21
N VAL A 579 13.51 8.30 0.13
CA VAL A 579 12.06 8.40 0.06
C VAL A 579 11.60 7.20 -0.77
N ILE A 580 10.80 6.33 -0.17
CA ILE A 580 10.47 5.05 -0.79
C ILE A 580 9.02 5.06 -1.22
N PHE A 581 8.76 4.80 -2.49
CA PHE A 581 7.41 4.46 -2.94
C PHE A 581 7.26 2.94 -2.97
N THR A 582 6.29 2.39 -2.25
CA THR A 582 6.02 0.94 -2.24
C THR A 582 4.53 0.67 -2.09
N LYS A 583 4.09 -0.59 -2.24
CA LYS A 583 2.70 -1.00 -2.00
C LYS A 583 2.41 -1.29 -0.52
N LEU A 584 3.42 -1.20 0.36
CA LEU A 584 3.30 -1.53 1.78
C LEU A 584 2.67 -0.37 2.56
N SER A 585 1.49 -0.58 3.13
CA SER A 585 0.81 0.44 3.96
C SER A 585 0.69 0.06 5.43
N ASP A 586 1.04 -1.17 5.81
CA ASP A 586 0.64 -1.70 7.12
C ASP A 586 1.69 -1.40 8.20
N LEU A 587 1.43 -0.34 8.97
CA LEU A 587 2.20 0.04 10.16
C LEU A 587 2.17 -1.06 11.23
N ALA A 588 1.10 -1.85 11.31
CA ALA A 588 0.95 -2.89 12.34
C ALA A 588 2.03 -3.97 12.21
N THR A 589 2.55 -4.19 11.00
CA THR A 589 3.66 -5.12 10.81
C THR A 589 4.96 -4.60 11.41
N PHE A 590 5.21 -3.27 11.41
CA PHE A 590 6.40 -2.69 12.06
C PHE A 590 6.38 -2.91 13.57
N ALA A 591 5.20 -2.84 14.19
CA ALA A 591 5.02 -3.07 15.63
C ALA A 591 5.18 -4.54 16.06
N ALA A 592 5.07 -5.49 15.13
CA ALA A 592 5.15 -6.93 15.38
C ALA A 592 6.58 -7.51 15.30
N TYR A 593 7.57 -6.74 14.82
CA TYR A 593 8.96 -7.20 14.68
C TYR A 593 9.78 -7.00 15.96
N ASP A 594 10.71 -7.93 16.19
CA ASP A 594 11.75 -7.87 17.22
C ASP A 594 12.51 -6.53 17.19
N ASN A 595 12.90 -6.02 18.37
CA ASN A 595 13.29 -4.62 18.61
C ASN A 595 14.41 -4.10 17.65
N LEU A 596 15.29 -4.99 17.17
CA LEU A 596 16.38 -4.62 16.25
C LEU A 596 15.94 -4.46 14.79
N TYR A 597 15.09 -5.34 14.26
CA TYR A 597 14.66 -5.29 12.86
C TYR A 597 13.69 -4.14 12.62
N ALA A 598 12.75 -3.95 13.55
CA ALA A 598 11.84 -2.82 13.54
C ALA A 598 12.61 -1.49 13.53
N TYR A 599 13.70 -1.39 14.31
CA TYR A 599 14.58 -0.22 14.31
C TYR A 599 15.26 0.02 12.96
N LYS A 600 15.81 -1.02 12.30
CA LYS A 600 16.43 -0.86 10.97
C LYS A 600 15.43 -0.35 9.92
N LEU A 601 14.21 -0.89 9.94
CA LEU A 601 13.12 -0.46 9.05
C LEU A 601 12.69 0.97 9.34
N TYR A 602 12.53 1.34 10.61
CA TYR A 602 12.23 2.71 11.03
C TYR A 602 13.29 3.70 10.56
N GLU A 603 14.56 3.32 10.66
CA GLU A 603 15.69 4.13 10.24
C GLU A 603 15.89 4.19 8.72
N THR A 604 15.21 3.39 7.90
CA THR A 604 15.40 3.41 6.44
C THR A 604 14.17 3.84 5.68
N ALA A 605 12.99 3.62 6.24
CA ALA A 605 11.74 3.64 5.50
C ALA A 605 10.83 4.82 5.90
N VAL A 606 11.42 5.96 6.28
CA VAL A 606 10.69 7.20 6.58
C VAL A 606 11.19 8.35 5.70
N PRO A 607 10.36 8.91 4.79
CA PRO A 607 8.99 8.49 4.47
C PRO A 607 8.89 7.34 3.44
N ILE A 608 8.01 6.38 3.71
CA ILE A 608 7.33 5.50 2.76
C ILE A 608 6.06 6.20 2.27
N ILE A 609 5.92 6.20 0.95
CA ILE A 609 4.73 6.63 0.23
C ILE A 609 4.07 5.40 -0.38
N THR A 610 2.77 5.26 -0.16
CA THR A 610 1.96 4.18 -0.71
C THR A 610 0.76 4.77 -1.40
N MET A 611 0.43 4.23 -2.57
CA MET A 611 -0.80 4.59 -3.28
C MET A 611 -1.75 3.40 -3.24
N TYR A 612 -2.93 3.62 -2.70
CA TYR A 612 -3.95 2.59 -2.55
C TYR A 612 -5.30 3.09 -3.03
N GLY A 613 -6.19 2.18 -3.39
CA GLY A 613 -7.54 2.55 -3.82
C GLY A 613 -8.32 3.19 -2.67
N GLN A 614 -8.99 4.31 -2.92
CA GLN A 614 -9.77 5.01 -1.91
C GLN A 614 -10.85 4.08 -1.31
N SER A 615 -10.98 4.09 0.01
CA SER A 615 -11.97 3.29 0.75
C SER A 615 -12.83 4.16 1.66
N TRP A 616 -13.99 3.62 2.07
CA TRP A 616 -14.92 4.25 3.03
C TRP A 616 -15.48 5.59 2.55
N VAL A 617 -15.78 5.68 1.26
CA VAL A 617 -16.23 6.91 0.61
C VAL A 617 -17.75 7.02 0.66
N GLY A 618 -18.23 8.17 1.14
CA GLY A 618 -19.64 8.53 1.14
C GLY A 618 -20.52 7.70 2.08
N PRO A 619 -21.86 7.87 2.00
CA PRO A 619 -22.78 7.32 3.00
C PRO A 619 -22.73 5.80 3.14
N LEU A 620 -22.57 5.07 2.02
CA LEU A 620 -22.46 3.61 2.06
C LEU A 620 -21.15 3.17 2.70
N GLY A 621 -20.04 3.85 2.38
CA GLY A 621 -18.74 3.55 2.99
C GLY A 621 -18.72 3.79 4.50
N GLU A 622 -19.28 4.90 4.96
CA GLU A 622 -19.42 5.21 6.39
C GLU A 622 -20.30 4.19 7.13
N LYS A 623 -21.42 3.80 6.51
CA LYS A 623 -22.31 2.77 7.06
C LYS A 623 -21.62 1.41 7.16
N ALA A 624 -20.93 0.98 6.10
CA ALA A 624 -20.17 -0.27 6.08
C ALA A 624 -19.05 -0.30 7.11
N LEU A 625 -18.27 0.79 7.22
CA LEU A 625 -17.23 0.93 8.22
C LEU A 625 -17.78 0.80 9.65
N SER A 626 -18.90 1.48 9.94
CA SER A 626 -19.56 1.42 11.23
C SER A 626 -20.05 0.00 11.56
N TYR A 627 -20.64 -0.69 10.59
CA TYR A 627 -21.12 -2.06 10.75
C TYR A 627 -19.99 -3.04 11.03
N ILE A 628 -18.91 -2.99 10.22
CA ILE A 628 -17.76 -3.88 10.36
C ILE A 628 -17.07 -3.66 11.71
N THR A 629 -16.85 -2.39 12.08
CA THR A 629 -16.20 -2.04 13.35
C THR A 629 -17.00 -2.55 14.55
N LYS A 630 -18.33 -2.41 14.51
CA LYS A 630 -19.23 -2.87 15.57
C LYS A 630 -19.24 -4.39 15.72
N ASN A 631 -19.30 -5.13 14.61
CA ASN A 631 -19.54 -6.57 14.64
C ASN A 631 -18.27 -7.43 14.63
N TYR A 632 -17.14 -6.90 14.17
CA TYR A 632 -15.88 -7.65 14.02
C TYR A 632 -14.70 -7.03 14.80
N GLY A 633 -14.98 -6.18 15.79
CA GLY A 633 -14.00 -5.78 16.81
C GLY A 633 -12.83 -4.93 16.31
N GLY A 634 -13.04 -4.12 15.26
CA GLY A 634 -12.01 -3.23 14.72
C GLY A 634 -11.04 -3.87 13.72
N LEU A 635 -11.26 -5.12 13.31
CA LEU A 635 -10.56 -5.75 12.17
C LEU A 635 -11.04 -5.14 10.84
N VAL A 636 -10.71 -3.88 10.63
CA VAL A 636 -11.09 -3.11 9.45
C VAL A 636 -9.86 -2.96 8.56
N ASN A 637 -9.98 -3.40 7.31
CA ASN A 637 -9.00 -3.05 6.28
C ASN A 637 -9.70 -2.46 5.07
N SER A 638 -8.97 -1.69 4.27
CA SER A 638 -9.53 -1.08 3.06
C SER A 638 -9.98 -2.12 2.02
N TYR A 639 -9.55 -3.39 2.10
CA TYR A 639 -10.03 -4.46 1.22
C TYR A 639 -11.51 -4.79 1.44
N SER A 640 -11.99 -4.77 2.69
CA SER A 640 -13.41 -5.05 3.00
C SER A 640 -14.36 -4.13 2.22
N CYS A 641 -13.96 -2.88 1.98
CA CYS A 641 -14.73 -1.92 1.20
C CYS A 641 -14.92 -2.34 -0.28
N PHE A 642 -13.92 -2.99 -0.89
CA PHE A 642 -14.08 -3.55 -2.23
C PHE A 642 -14.99 -4.78 -2.25
N TYR A 643 -14.98 -5.58 -1.19
CA TYR A 643 -15.89 -6.72 -1.03
C TYR A 643 -17.35 -6.27 -0.85
N VAL A 644 -17.57 -5.11 -0.21
CA VAL A 644 -18.88 -4.44 -0.19
C VAL A 644 -19.32 -4.11 -1.61
N ASP A 645 -18.46 -3.45 -2.38
CA ASP A 645 -18.78 -3.05 -3.76
C ASP A 645 -19.04 -4.23 -4.69
N ALA A 646 -18.37 -5.37 -4.48
CA ALA A 646 -18.62 -6.59 -5.23
C ALA A 646 -20.05 -7.12 -5.02
N VAL A 647 -20.54 -7.13 -3.77
CA VAL A 647 -21.92 -7.53 -3.46
C VAL A 647 -22.92 -6.52 -4.02
N PHE A 648 -22.67 -5.22 -3.83
CA PHE A 648 -23.56 -4.18 -4.34
C PHE A 648 -23.63 -4.16 -5.87
N LEU A 649 -22.54 -4.47 -6.58
CA LEU A 649 -22.58 -4.62 -8.04
C LEU A 649 -23.57 -5.69 -8.48
N ILE A 650 -23.58 -6.83 -7.78
CA ILE A 650 -24.56 -7.89 -8.02
C ILE A 650 -25.96 -7.41 -7.63
N ALA A 651 -26.13 -6.81 -6.45
CA ALA A 651 -27.43 -6.36 -5.95
C ALA A 651 -28.10 -5.31 -6.84
N TYR A 652 -27.36 -4.30 -7.33
CA TYR A 652 -27.89 -3.31 -8.29
C TYR A 652 -28.23 -3.94 -9.65
N ALA A 653 -27.46 -4.94 -10.09
CA ALA A 653 -27.81 -5.67 -11.31
C ALA A 653 -29.08 -6.49 -11.12
N LEU A 654 -29.25 -7.13 -9.97
CA LEU A 654 -30.46 -7.87 -9.60
C LEU A 654 -31.67 -6.94 -9.51
N ASP A 655 -31.56 -5.81 -8.82
CA ASP A 655 -32.62 -4.78 -8.73
C ASP A 655 -33.05 -4.33 -10.13
N PHE A 656 -32.09 -4.00 -11.00
CA PHE A 656 -32.36 -3.63 -12.38
C PHE A 656 -33.10 -4.73 -13.16
N MET A 657 -32.69 -5.98 -13.00
CA MET A 657 -33.29 -7.12 -13.71
C MET A 657 -34.69 -7.42 -13.18
N ILE A 658 -34.86 -7.45 -11.86
CA ILE A 658 -36.13 -7.65 -11.16
C ILE A 658 -37.14 -6.58 -11.59
N ASN A 659 -36.77 -5.30 -11.50
CA ASN A 659 -37.66 -4.18 -11.86
C ASN A 659 -38.05 -4.16 -13.34
N ARG A 660 -37.32 -4.85 -14.22
CA ARG A 660 -37.60 -4.94 -15.66
C ARG A 660 -38.20 -6.26 -16.11
N GLY A 661 -38.44 -7.19 -15.19
CA GLY A 661 -38.91 -8.52 -15.54
C GLY A 661 -37.91 -9.29 -16.41
N ILE A 662 -36.62 -9.09 -16.17
CA ILE A 662 -35.54 -9.83 -16.83
C ILE A 662 -35.17 -11.00 -15.91
N ASP A 663 -35.07 -12.19 -16.48
CA ASP A 663 -34.64 -13.39 -15.78
C ASP A 663 -33.21 -13.23 -15.22
N TYR A 664 -33.11 -13.10 -13.89
CA TYR A 664 -31.86 -12.97 -13.14
C TYR A 664 -31.15 -14.30 -12.87
N THR A 665 -31.78 -15.43 -13.18
CA THR A 665 -31.19 -16.75 -13.00
C THR A 665 -30.28 -17.14 -14.17
N ASP A 666 -30.42 -16.47 -15.31
CA ASP A 666 -29.56 -16.61 -16.49
C ASP A 666 -28.19 -15.93 -16.25
N PRO A 667 -27.09 -16.70 -16.19
CA PRO A 667 -25.75 -16.16 -15.94
C PRO A 667 -25.31 -15.09 -16.93
N ASP A 668 -25.62 -15.25 -18.22
CA ASP A 668 -25.16 -14.35 -19.28
C ASP A 668 -25.93 -13.02 -19.20
N LYS A 669 -27.22 -13.08 -18.90
CA LYS A 669 -28.04 -11.88 -18.67
C LYS A 669 -27.58 -11.12 -17.43
N LEU A 670 -27.30 -11.82 -16.33
CA LEU A 670 -26.81 -11.21 -15.10
C LEU A 670 -25.42 -10.59 -15.31
N GLN A 671 -24.49 -11.29 -15.95
CA GLN A 671 -23.16 -10.77 -16.32
C GLN A 671 -23.29 -9.47 -17.15
N LYS A 672 -24.21 -9.45 -18.13
CA LYS A 672 -24.44 -8.27 -18.97
C LYS A 672 -25.08 -7.13 -18.17
N ALA A 673 -26.01 -7.41 -17.26
CA ALA A 673 -26.61 -6.41 -16.39
C ALA A 673 -25.55 -5.78 -15.48
N MET A 674 -24.68 -6.59 -14.87
CA MET A 674 -23.59 -6.15 -14.00
C MET A 674 -22.60 -5.23 -14.73
N ARG A 675 -22.17 -5.60 -15.95
CA ARG A 675 -21.28 -4.77 -16.77
C ARG A 675 -21.85 -3.40 -17.13
N ASN A 676 -23.18 -3.23 -17.07
CA ASN A 676 -23.85 -1.97 -17.36
C ASN A 676 -24.21 -1.16 -16.11
N GLN A 677 -23.89 -1.66 -14.91
CA GLN A 677 -24.18 -0.94 -13.67
C GLN A 677 -23.21 0.20 -13.44
N GLN A 678 -23.75 1.30 -12.92
CA GLN A 678 -23.01 2.42 -12.41
C GLN A 678 -23.65 2.87 -11.10
N PHE A 679 -22.90 2.83 -10.01
CA PHE A 679 -23.39 3.23 -8.69
C PHE A 679 -22.27 3.85 -7.85
N TYR A 680 -22.65 4.50 -6.76
CA TYR A 680 -21.70 5.03 -5.78
C TYR A 680 -21.53 4.01 -4.64
N GLY A 681 -20.42 3.28 -4.68
CA GLY A 681 -20.06 2.26 -3.72
C GLY A 681 -19.30 2.81 -2.51
N CYS A 682 -18.84 1.88 -1.67
CA CYS A 682 -17.91 2.12 -0.57
C CYS A 682 -16.56 2.69 -1.08
N THR A 683 -16.12 2.36 -2.29
CA THR A 683 -14.88 2.87 -2.88
C THR A 683 -15.12 4.01 -3.88
N GLY A 684 -16.26 4.70 -3.78
CA GLY A 684 -16.69 5.76 -4.70
C GLY A 684 -17.42 5.20 -5.92
N GLN A 685 -17.34 5.89 -7.07
CA GLN A 685 -18.07 5.48 -8.27
C GLN A 685 -17.55 4.16 -8.84
N VAL A 686 -18.40 3.13 -8.90
CA VAL A 686 -18.10 1.82 -9.49
C VAL A 686 -18.74 1.75 -10.87
N ASN A 687 -17.94 1.45 -11.89
CA ASN A 687 -18.37 1.26 -13.28
C ASN A 687 -17.36 0.38 -14.02
N ILE A 688 -17.83 -0.64 -14.74
CA ILE A 688 -16.98 -1.59 -15.47
C ILE A 688 -16.72 -1.08 -16.90
N GLU A 689 -15.48 -1.22 -17.35
CA GLU A 689 -15.05 -0.74 -18.66
C GLU A 689 -15.65 -1.55 -19.80
N LYS A 690 -16.18 -0.84 -20.81
CA LYS A 690 -16.74 -1.48 -22.00
C LYS A 690 -15.65 -2.25 -22.74
N GLY A 691 -15.86 -3.56 -22.92
CA GLY A 691 -14.92 -4.45 -23.61
C GLY A 691 -13.78 -5.00 -22.75
N SER A 692 -13.70 -4.58 -21.48
CA SER A 692 -12.69 -4.98 -20.50
C SER A 692 -13.37 -5.56 -19.25
N ASN A 693 -12.61 -6.28 -18.42
CA ASN A 693 -13.08 -6.77 -17.12
C ASN A 693 -12.77 -5.79 -15.99
N ASP A 694 -12.14 -4.66 -16.30
CA ASP A 694 -11.60 -3.71 -15.34
C ASP A 694 -12.62 -2.65 -14.96
N ARG A 695 -12.51 -2.12 -13.75
CA ARG A 695 -13.20 -0.88 -13.38
C ARG A 695 -12.59 0.30 -14.15
N ILE A 696 -13.43 1.13 -14.76
CA ILE A 696 -13.01 2.29 -15.57
C ILE A 696 -12.20 3.29 -14.74
N ILE A 697 -12.79 3.75 -13.64
CA ILE A 697 -12.24 4.83 -12.82
C ILE A 697 -12.19 4.40 -11.37
N GLN A 698 -11.03 4.65 -10.77
CA GLN A 698 -10.81 4.53 -9.34
C GLN A 698 -10.02 5.73 -8.84
N THR A 699 -10.49 6.33 -7.75
CA THR A 699 -9.71 7.29 -6.98
C THR A 699 -8.68 6.54 -6.14
N PHE A 700 -7.44 7.03 -6.12
CA PHE A 700 -6.40 6.50 -5.26
C PHE A 700 -6.06 7.49 -4.15
N GLU A 701 -5.85 7.00 -2.94
CA GLU A 701 -5.29 7.74 -1.82
C GLU A 701 -3.77 7.55 -1.80
N ILE A 702 -3.07 8.65 -1.52
CA ILE A 702 -1.63 8.66 -1.31
C ILE A 702 -1.44 8.73 0.20
N ILE A 703 -1.02 7.62 0.78
CA ILE A 703 -0.79 7.43 2.20
C ILE A 703 0.71 7.54 2.45
N VAL A 704 1.09 8.30 3.45
CA VAL A 704 2.49 8.52 3.82
C VAL A 704 2.67 8.21 5.29
N ASN A 705 3.79 7.57 5.65
CA ASN A 705 4.16 7.43 7.06
C ASN A 705 4.97 8.66 7.54
N LYS A 706 4.72 9.09 8.78
CA LYS A 706 5.48 10.13 9.46
C LYS A 706 5.73 9.73 10.91
N ILE A 707 6.69 10.40 11.52
CA ILE A 707 6.94 10.25 12.96
C ILE A 707 6.16 11.35 13.67
N ASP A 708 5.33 10.97 14.63
CA ASP A 708 4.59 11.91 15.46
C ASP A 708 5.50 12.57 16.52
N GLU A 709 4.95 13.52 17.28
CA GLU A 709 5.67 14.23 18.34
C GLU A 709 6.18 13.30 19.47
N ASN A 710 5.59 12.12 19.62
CA ASN A 710 5.96 11.11 20.60
C ASN A 710 7.01 10.12 20.07
N GLY A 711 7.46 10.27 18.82
CA GLY A 711 8.41 9.38 18.17
C GLY A 711 7.78 8.14 17.52
N ASN A 712 6.45 7.99 17.56
CA ASN A 712 5.74 6.86 16.98
C ASN A 712 5.54 7.03 15.47
N LEU A 713 5.61 5.91 14.75
CA LEU A 713 5.31 5.89 13.33
C LEU A 713 3.79 5.90 13.12
N THR A 714 3.29 6.96 12.50
CA THR A 714 1.87 7.15 12.15
C THR A 714 1.72 7.28 10.64
N THR A 715 0.51 7.09 10.12
CA THR A 715 0.20 7.32 8.70
C THR A 715 -0.81 8.45 8.58
N TYR A 716 -0.74 9.16 7.47
CA TYR A 716 -1.71 10.20 7.10
C TYR A 716 -1.96 10.16 5.60
N VAL A 717 -3.12 10.67 5.19
CA VAL A 717 -3.47 10.82 3.77
C VAL A 717 -2.87 12.13 3.27
N MET A 718 -1.81 12.03 2.48
CA MET A 718 -1.12 13.18 1.87
C MET A 718 -1.95 13.81 0.76
N GLY A 719 -2.66 12.98 0.00
CA GLY A 719 -3.48 13.47 -1.09
C GLY A 719 -4.24 12.38 -1.81
N GLN A 720 -4.90 12.76 -2.90
CA GLN A 720 -5.71 11.85 -3.70
C GLN A 720 -5.43 12.04 -5.18
N PHE A 721 -5.34 10.93 -5.91
CA PHE A 721 -5.34 10.91 -7.36
C PHE A 721 -6.76 10.63 -7.86
N ARG A 722 -7.35 11.59 -8.60
CA ARG A 722 -8.72 11.53 -9.12
C ARG A 722 -8.69 11.58 -10.66
N PRO A 723 -8.75 10.43 -11.35
CA PRO A 723 -8.62 10.38 -12.81
C PRO A 723 -9.68 11.20 -13.59
N GLN A 724 -10.87 11.39 -13.00
CA GLN A 724 -11.98 12.15 -13.58
C GLN A 724 -11.92 13.67 -13.28
N SER A 725 -11.08 14.09 -12.35
CA SER A 725 -11.02 15.49 -11.92
C SER A 725 -10.17 16.31 -12.90
N THR A 726 -10.54 17.58 -13.12
CA THR A 726 -9.68 18.54 -13.84
C THR A 726 -8.34 18.72 -13.14
N GLN A 727 -8.32 18.56 -11.82
CA GLN A 727 -7.11 18.46 -11.01
C GLN A 727 -6.87 16.98 -10.69
N LEU A 728 -5.95 16.35 -11.43
CA LEU A 728 -5.61 14.93 -11.28
C LEU A 728 -5.09 14.57 -9.88
N ILE A 729 -4.31 15.46 -9.26
CA ILE A 729 -3.74 15.26 -7.92
C ILE A 729 -4.22 16.40 -7.01
N THR A 730 -4.93 16.03 -5.95
CA THR A 730 -5.33 16.94 -4.87
C THR A 730 -4.48 16.64 -3.64
N ILE A 731 -3.56 17.54 -3.29
CA ILE A 731 -2.75 17.43 -2.07
C ILE A 731 -3.59 17.98 -0.91
N GLN A 732 -3.84 17.14 0.09
CA GLN A 732 -4.58 17.48 1.31
C GLN A 732 -3.62 17.97 2.41
N GLU A 733 -2.51 17.26 2.56
CA GLU A 733 -1.41 17.60 3.48
C GLU A 733 -0.07 17.55 2.72
N PRO A 734 0.89 18.45 3.01
CA PRO A 734 2.20 18.39 2.36
C PRO A 734 2.95 17.10 2.73
N LEU A 735 3.83 16.64 1.84
CA LEU A 735 4.76 15.55 2.14
C LEU A 735 5.77 16.05 3.18
N VAL A 736 5.80 15.38 4.33
CA VAL A 736 6.78 15.65 5.41
C VAL A 736 7.96 14.70 5.24
N TYR A 737 9.16 15.25 5.10
CA TYR A 737 10.39 14.48 4.98
C TYR A 737 10.95 14.10 6.35
N ALA A 738 11.97 13.24 6.37
CA ALA A 738 12.59 12.71 7.58
C ALA A 738 13.07 13.76 8.59
N ASP A 739 13.47 14.94 8.11
CA ASP A 739 13.93 16.08 8.90
C ASP A 739 12.78 16.95 9.45
N GLY A 740 11.52 16.55 9.20
CA GLY A 740 10.33 17.31 9.56
C GLY A 740 10.00 18.45 8.59
N SER A 741 10.82 18.68 7.56
CA SER A 741 10.57 19.72 6.56
C SER A 741 9.51 19.27 5.54
N THR A 742 8.85 20.25 4.92
CA THR A 742 7.96 20.04 3.78
C THR A 742 8.65 20.39 2.45
N THR A 743 9.92 20.81 2.50
CA THR A 743 10.68 21.23 1.33
C THR A 743 11.34 20.01 0.70
N LYS A 744 11.14 19.83 -0.61
CA LYS A 744 11.73 18.70 -1.34
C LYS A 744 13.27 18.71 -1.21
N PRO A 745 13.90 17.62 -0.71
CA PRO A 745 15.35 17.49 -0.77
C PRO A 745 15.84 17.33 -2.22
N ALA A 746 17.15 17.44 -2.42
CA ALA A 746 17.73 17.26 -3.75
C ALA A 746 17.49 15.83 -4.29
N ASP A 747 17.33 15.70 -5.61
CA ASP A 747 17.08 14.41 -6.27
C ASP A 747 18.14 13.35 -5.94
N LEU A 748 19.39 13.81 -5.82
CA LEU A 748 20.56 13.01 -5.47
C LEU A 748 21.04 13.39 -4.06
N ARG A 749 21.61 12.41 -3.35
CA ARG A 749 22.32 12.64 -2.08
C ARG A 749 23.60 13.43 -2.35
N SER A 750 23.96 14.37 -1.47
CA SER A 750 25.19 15.15 -1.60
C SER A 750 26.40 14.26 -1.37
N THR A 751 27.35 14.24 -2.31
CA THR A 751 28.61 13.47 -2.24
C THR A 751 29.67 14.06 -1.32
N ASP A 752 29.37 15.13 -0.58
CA ASP A 752 30.36 15.80 0.26
C ASP A 752 30.62 15.05 1.58
N TYR A 753 30.73 13.72 1.54
CA TYR A 753 31.43 13.01 2.59
C TYR A 753 32.90 13.45 2.55
N LYS A 754 33.42 13.93 3.68
CA LYS A 754 34.83 14.34 3.80
C LYS A 754 35.78 13.15 3.62
N CYS A 755 35.28 11.94 3.88
CA CYS A 755 36.00 10.67 3.80
C CYS A 755 35.26 9.65 2.91
N PRO A 756 35.93 8.59 2.42
CA PRO A 756 35.30 7.53 1.62
C PRO A 756 34.27 6.70 2.41
N PHE A 757 34.11 6.98 3.70
CA PHE A 757 33.11 6.42 4.59
C PHE A 757 32.39 7.55 5.34
N PRO A 758 31.12 7.34 5.74
CA PRO A 758 30.36 8.34 6.47
C PRO A 758 30.96 8.64 7.86
N ASP A 759 30.92 9.91 8.27
CA ASP A 759 31.50 10.43 9.53
C ASP A 759 31.09 9.63 10.78
N ARG A 760 29.90 9.02 10.77
CA ARG A 760 29.38 8.20 11.88
C ARG A 760 30.09 6.86 12.09
N LEU A 761 30.78 6.34 11.07
CA LEU A 761 31.62 5.15 11.21
C LEU A 761 32.99 5.51 11.81
N VAL A 762 33.35 6.80 11.81
CA VAL A 762 34.60 7.28 12.36
C VAL A 762 34.52 7.30 13.88
N ARG A 763 35.32 6.44 14.51
CA ARG A 763 35.51 6.43 15.96
C ARG A 763 36.95 6.76 16.32
N THR A 764 37.13 7.28 17.53
CA THR A 764 38.46 7.53 18.07
C THR A 764 39.15 6.21 18.44
N PHE A 765 40.33 5.97 17.87
CA PHE A 765 41.10 4.75 18.08
C PHE A 765 42.12 4.93 19.22
N ALA A 766 41.77 4.45 20.41
CA ALA A 766 42.58 4.65 21.62
C ALA A 766 44.01 4.09 21.51
N LYS A 767 44.19 2.92 20.87
CA LYS A 767 45.52 2.31 20.67
C LYS A 767 46.39 3.13 19.71
N GLY A 768 45.81 3.62 18.62
CA GLY A 768 46.49 4.54 17.69
C GLY A 768 46.89 5.83 18.40
N ARG A 769 45.99 6.41 19.18
CA ARG A 769 46.29 7.59 20.01
C ARG A 769 47.45 7.35 20.98
N ALA A 770 47.46 6.21 21.70
CA ALA A 770 48.55 5.87 22.62
C ALA A 770 49.91 5.78 21.90
N LEU A 771 49.93 5.24 20.68
CA LEU A 771 51.14 5.15 19.85
C LEU A 771 51.66 6.54 19.46
N VAL A 772 50.78 7.46 19.03
CA VAL A 772 51.16 8.86 18.73
C VAL A 772 51.79 9.53 19.94
N PHE A 773 51.17 9.38 21.11
CA PHE A 773 51.71 9.94 22.36
C PHE A 773 53.10 9.37 22.68
N GLY A 774 53.29 8.06 22.49
CA GLY A 774 54.59 7.40 22.69
C GLY A 774 55.68 7.95 21.76
N ILE A 775 55.38 8.11 20.47
CA ILE A 775 56.32 8.64 19.47
C ILE A 775 56.66 10.12 19.79
N CYS A 776 55.65 10.94 20.05
CA CYS A 776 55.85 12.36 20.37
C CYS A 776 56.67 12.55 21.64
N PHE A 777 56.41 11.76 22.68
CA PHE A 777 57.19 11.76 23.92
C PHE A 777 58.64 11.32 23.68
N PHE A 778 58.85 10.26 22.89
CA PHE A 778 60.17 9.78 22.55
C PHE A 778 60.99 10.85 21.81
N VAL A 779 60.39 11.50 20.81
CA VAL A 779 61.02 12.61 20.07
C VAL A 779 61.42 13.71 21.06
N ALA A 780 60.49 14.26 21.84
CA ALA A 780 60.78 15.32 22.83
C ALA A 780 61.90 14.96 23.82
N LEU A 781 61.92 13.72 24.30
CA LEU A 781 62.95 13.24 25.21
C LEU A 781 64.33 13.20 24.53
N VAL A 782 64.40 12.67 23.31
CA VAL A 782 65.64 12.63 22.52
C VAL A 782 66.14 14.06 22.25
N SER A 783 65.25 14.96 21.84
CA SER A 783 65.53 16.39 21.66
C SER A 783 66.17 17.01 22.89
N LEU A 784 65.57 16.79 24.06
CA LEU A 784 66.00 17.37 25.32
C LEU A 784 67.40 16.86 25.70
N VAL A 785 67.60 15.55 25.63
CA VAL A 785 68.88 14.91 25.98
C VAL A 785 69.99 15.40 25.05
N ILE A 786 69.74 15.43 23.74
CA ILE A 786 70.70 15.89 22.74
C ILE A 786 71.02 17.37 22.91
N THR A 787 69.99 18.21 23.16
CA THR A 787 70.17 19.63 23.39
C THR A 787 71.03 19.90 24.63
N ILE A 788 70.74 19.23 25.75
CA ILE A 788 71.54 19.35 26.99
C ILE A 788 72.98 18.87 26.77
N TYR A 789 73.15 17.75 26.05
CA TYR A 789 74.48 17.20 25.74
C TYR A 789 75.31 18.16 24.89
N ILE A 790 74.74 18.65 23.78
CA ILE A 790 75.39 19.61 22.88
C ILE A 790 75.73 20.90 23.61
N TRP A 791 74.80 21.43 24.41
CA TRP A 791 75.02 22.64 25.21
C TRP A 791 76.22 22.50 26.13
N LYS A 792 76.22 21.46 26.97
CA LYS A 792 77.25 21.25 27.99
C LYS A 792 78.62 21.00 27.36
N LYS A 793 78.65 20.28 26.23
CA LYS A 793 79.90 19.82 25.61
C LYS A 793 80.55 20.89 24.74
N TRP A 794 79.81 21.56 23.87
CA TRP A 794 80.41 22.34 22.76
C TRP A 794 80.20 23.85 22.86
N TRP A 795 79.24 24.36 23.63
CA TRP A 795 78.86 25.77 23.58
C TRP A 795 79.14 26.51 24.89
N LYS A 796 80.35 27.10 24.99
CA LYS A 796 80.76 28.01 26.10
C LYS A 796 81.12 29.43 25.63
N ILE A 797 80.89 29.75 24.37
CA ILE A 797 81.33 31.00 23.76
C ILE A 797 80.39 32.15 24.18
N SER A 798 80.96 33.23 24.71
CA SER A 798 80.23 34.47 25.01
C SER A 798 80.19 35.36 23.77
N ILE A 799 78.99 35.72 23.31
CA ILE A 799 78.81 36.65 22.18
C ILE A 799 78.92 38.08 22.69
N GLU A 800 79.74 38.90 22.03
CA GLU A 800 79.89 40.31 22.37
C GLU A 800 78.63 41.12 22.00
N PRO A 801 78.18 42.04 22.88
CA PRO A 801 77.02 42.87 22.60
C PRO A 801 77.31 43.86 21.46
N LEU A 802 76.34 44.03 20.57
CA LEU A 802 76.43 45.03 19.50
C LEU A 802 76.36 46.43 20.12
N THR A 803 77.47 47.17 20.07
CA THR A 803 77.58 48.52 20.66
C THR A 803 77.89 49.59 19.61
N THR A 804 78.50 49.21 18.49
CA THR A 804 78.81 50.09 17.35
C THR A 804 77.67 50.12 16.34
N LYS A 805 77.64 51.18 15.52
CA LYS A 805 76.69 51.27 14.41
C LYS A 805 77.22 50.50 13.21
N GLU A 806 76.47 49.52 12.72
CA GLU A 806 76.85 48.65 11.60
C GLU A 806 75.83 48.73 10.45
N GLU A 807 76.27 48.41 9.24
CA GLU A 807 75.40 48.33 8.06
C GLU A 807 74.64 47.00 8.03
N ILE A 808 73.32 47.05 7.90
CA ILE A 808 72.47 45.84 7.88
C ILE A 808 72.78 44.97 6.65
N CYS A 809 73.17 43.71 6.87
CA CYS A 809 73.38 42.75 5.78
C CYS A 809 72.10 41.95 5.47
N MET A 810 72.11 41.17 4.38
CA MET A 810 70.96 40.33 4.01
C MET A 810 70.69 39.25 5.08
N GLN A 811 71.75 38.69 5.67
CA GLN A 811 71.63 37.67 6.71
C GLN A 811 71.00 38.26 7.99
N ASP A 812 71.36 39.50 8.36
CA ASP A 812 70.71 40.24 9.46
C ASP A 812 69.20 40.44 9.17
N ALA A 813 68.84 40.74 7.92
CA ALA A 813 67.45 40.88 7.49
C ALA A 813 66.69 39.55 7.53
N ILE A 814 67.33 38.42 7.20
CA ILE A 814 66.74 37.08 7.33
C ILE A 814 66.45 36.77 8.81
N VAL A 815 67.41 37.00 9.72
CA VAL A 815 67.22 36.84 11.17
C VAL A 815 66.13 37.78 11.71
N ALA A 816 66.00 39.00 11.18
CA ALA A 816 64.88 39.88 11.52
C ALA A 816 63.53 39.32 11.05
N GLY A 817 63.49 38.78 9.84
CA GLY A 817 62.31 38.12 9.29
C GLY A 817 61.89 36.90 10.13
N THR A 818 62.84 36.14 10.67
CA THR A 818 62.51 34.97 11.50
C THR A 818 61.75 35.33 12.76
N ILE A 819 62.09 36.44 13.42
CA ILE A 819 61.36 36.92 14.60
C ILE A 819 59.87 37.16 14.30
N ILE A 820 59.56 37.76 13.14
CA ILE A 820 58.18 38.03 12.72
C ILE A 820 57.46 36.73 12.37
N ILE A 821 58.11 35.82 11.64
CA ILE A 821 57.51 34.54 11.26
C ILE A 821 57.26 33.66 12.51
N GLU A 822 58.14 33.72 13.50
CA GLU A 822 57.99 33.01 14.78
C GLU A 822 56.71 33.39 15.53
N PHE A 823 56.22 34.63 15.40
CA PHE A 823 54.91 35.03 15.93
C PHE A 823 53.82 34.10 15.38
N PHE A 824 53.74 33.96 14.07
CA PHE A 824 52.73 33.14 13.40
C PHE A 824 52.94 31.66 13.71
N GLN A 825 54.19 31.20 13.76
CA GLN A 825 54.52 29.82 14.09
C GLN A 825 54.05 29.41 15.48
N PHE A 826 54.37 30.20 16.51
CA PHE A 826 53.91 29.91 17.87
C PHE A 826 52.39 30.08 17.98
N SER A 827 51.80 31.12 17.37
CA SER A 827 50.36 31.31 17.33
C SER A 827 49.62 30.12 16.68
N SER A 828 50.17 29.54 15.61
CA SER A 828 49.57 28.38 14.91
C SER A 828 49.57 27.09 15.76
N MET A 829 50.49 26.97 16.72
CA MET A 829 50.58 25.84 17.66
C MET A 829 49.70 26.05 18.90
N GLY A 830 49.08 27.23 19.03
CA GLY A 830 48.20 27.60 20.12
C GLY A 830 46.81 26.95 20.05
N PRO A 831 45.93 27.27 21.02
CA PRO A 831 44.51 26.93 20.95
C PRO A 831 43.82 27.59 19.76
N ASP A 832 42.83 26.91 19.17
CA ASP A 832 42.04 27.44 18.05
C ASP A 832 41.13 28.59 18.50
N PHE A 833 40.94 29.59 17.63
CA PHE A 833 40.12 30.76 17.91
C PHE A 833 38.93 30.83 16.96
N SER A 834 37.78 30.28 17.38
CA SER A 834 36.63 30.02 16.51
C SER A 834 36.04 31.30 15.88
N ALA A 835 36.19 32.43 16.58
CA ALA A 835 35.64 33.73 16.20
C ALA A 835 36.32 34.38 14.97
N ILE A 836 37.56 34.02 14.64
CA ILE A 836 38.32 34.58 13.49
C ILE A 836 38.80 33.45 12.55
N ASP A 837 38.15 32.29 12.64
CA ASP A 837 38.69 31.01 12.17
C ASP A 837 38.91 30.92 10.65
N SER A 838 38.26 31.74 9.82
CA SER A 838 38.56 31.73 8.38
C SER A 838 39.80 32.57 8.05
N THR A 839 39.80 33.86 8.36
CA THR A 839 40.82 34.78 7.82
C THR A 839 42.15 34.73 8.56
N LEU A 840 42.12 34.68 9.90
CA LEU A 840 43.36 34.70 10.70
C LEU A 840 44.00 33.31 10.75
N ALA A 841 43.21 32.23 10.69
CA ALA A 841 43.78 30.88 10.55
C ALA A 841 44.42 30.67 9.17
N GLU A 842 43.86 31.24 8.09
CA GLU A 842 44.47 31.22 6.76
C GLU A 842 45.79 32.02 6.71
N ILE A 843 45.80 33.24 7.25
CA ILE A 843 47.01 34.09 7.33
C ILE A 843 48.06 33.42 8.23
N SER A 844 47.65 32.99 9.43
CA SER A 844 48.54 32.31 10.37
C SER A 844 49.07 31.01 9.79
N GLY A 845 48.23 30.18 9.16
CA GLY A 845 48.62 28.95 8.48
C GLY A 845 49.63 29.19 7.35
N THR A 846 49.38 30.20 6.52
CA THR A 846 50.26 30.57 5.40
C THR A 846 51.62 31.06 5.89
N PHE A 847 51.66 31.95 6.89
CA PHE A 847 52.92 32.51 7.40
C PHE A 847 53.67 31.60 8.36
N SER A 848 52.96 30.78 9.15
CA SER A 848 53.58 29.77 10.01
C SER A 848 54.18 28.62 9.21
N LEU A 849 53.83 28.52 7.92
CA LEU A 849 54.03 27.33 7.10
C LEU A 849 53.42 26.09 7.80
N SER A 850 52.39 26.29 8.64
CA SER A 850 51.62 25.21 9.25
C SER A 850 50.71 24.64 8.19
N LEU A 851 51.11 23.46 7.72
CA LEU A 851 50.44 22.81 6.61
C LEU A 851 49.09 22.24 7.06
N ASP A 852 48.80 22.10 8.36
CA ASP A 852 47.56 21.53 8.91
C ASP A 852 46.27 22.15 8.33
N HIS A 853 46.25 23.46 8.04
CA HIS A 853 45.09 24.13 7.43
C HIS A 853 45.07 24.03 5.89
N ILE A 854 46.24 23.99 5.26
CA ILE A 854 46.40 23.78 3.81
C ILE A 854 46.15 22.30 3.44
N LEU A 855 46.32 21.39 4.40
CA LEU A 855 46.24 19.94 4.23
C LEU A 855 44.84 19.35 4.36
N LYS A 856 43.82 20.15 4.67
CA LYS A 856 42.41 19.74 4.50
C LYS A 856 42.00 19.58 3.03
N LEU A 857 42.95 19.54 2.10
CA LEU A 857 42.74 19.46 0.67
C LEU A 857 42.76 17.99 0.20
N ARG A 858 41.66 17.63 -0.49
CA ARG A 858 41.37 16.32 -1.06
C ARG A 858 42.49 15.81 -1.99
N ASN A 859 42.56 14.50 -2.18
CA ASN A 859 43.28 13.81 -3.27
C ASN A 859 44.83 13.78 -3.17
N GLY A 860 45.40 13.39 -2.03
CA GLY A 860 46.83 13.04 -1.94
C GLY A 860 47.82 14.21 -1.97
N ILE A 861 47.35 15.46 -1.88
CA ILE A 861 48.22 16.65 -1.74
C ILE A 861 49.11 16.54 -0.50
N PHE A 862 48.61 15.92 0.58
CA PHE A 862 49.41 15.62 1.78
C PHE A 862 50.73 14.93 1.46
N TRP A 863 50.69 13.91 0.60
CA TRP A 863 51.87 13.13 0.24
C TRP A 863 52.87 13.94 -0.60
N ILE A 864 52.39 14.86 -1.45
CA ILE A 864 53.26 15.78 -2.21
C ILE A 864 54.03 16.68 -1.24
N ILE A 865 53.35 17.19 -0.22
CA ILE A 865 53.94 18.06 0.79
C ILE A 865 54.92 17.30 1.68
N ALA A 866 54.56 16.09 2.13
CA ALA A 866 55.47 15.22 2.87
C ALA A 866 56.76 14.94 2.07
N ASN A 867 56.65 14.62 0.78
CA ASN A 867 57.80 14.42 -0.10
C ASN A 867 58.67 15.67 -0.24
N ALA A 868 58.07 16.86 -0.36
CA ALA A 868 58.79 18.12 -0.39
C ALA A 868 59.55 18.37 0.93
N VAL A 869 58.94 18.06 2.08
CA VAL A 869 59.60 18.13 3.39
C VAL A 869 60.78 17.17 3.48
N PHE A 870 60.62 15.91 3.06
CA PHE A 870 61.74 14.94 3.04
C PHE A 870 62.89 15.38 2.15
N ALA A 871 62.59 15.94 0.96
CA ALA A 871 63.61 16.48 0.07
C ALA A 871 64.37 17.67 0.71
N CYS A 872 63.65 18.58 1.39
CA CYS A 872 64.26 19.70 2.10
C CYS A 872 65.10 19.25 3.32
N ILE A 873 64.66 18.23 4.07
CA ILE A 873 65.45 17.64 5.15
C ILE A 873 66.72 16.96 4.58
N GLY A 874 66.61 16.25 3.46
CA GLY A 874 67.75 15.70 2.75
C GLY A 874 68.76 16.79 2.33
N LEU A 875 68.27 17.89 1.75
CA LEU A 875 69.09 19.06 1.42
C LEU A 875 69.75 19.65 2.68
N TRP A 876 69.01 19.80 3.78
CA TRP A 876 69.54 20.28 5.06
C TRP A 876 70.70 19.42 5.57
N ILE A 877 70.57 18.09 5.54
CA ILE A 877 71.63 17.15 5.95
C ILE A 877 72.88 17.32 5.08
N ILE A 878 72.70 17.52 3.76
CA ILE A 878 73.81 17.78 2.83
C ILE A 878 74.52 19.10 3.18
N LEU A 879 73.76 20.18 3.38
CA LEU A 879 74.31 21.49 3.75
C LEU A 879 75.05 21.43 5.10
N CYS A 880 74.47 20.75 6.10
CA CYS A 880 75.14 20.52 7.38
C CYS A 880 76.44 19.74 7.19
N SER A 881 76.45 18.69 6.37
CA SER A 881 77.65 17.89 6.11
C SER A 881 78.77 18.73 5.46
N VAL A 882 78.43 19.62 4.53
CA VAL A 882 79.38 20.56 3.90
C VAL A 882 80.01 21.47 4.96
N VAL A 883 79.20 22.08 5.83
CA VAL A 883 79.66 23.00 6.88
C VAL A 883 80.46 22.28 7.96
N LEU A 884 79.97 21.13 8.46
CA LEU A 884 80.61 20.35 9.53
C LEU A 884 81.96 19.79 9.13
N LEU A 885 82.08 19.29 7.89
CA LEU A 885 83.31 18.69 7.39
C LEU A 885 84.25 19.71 6.75
N ARG A 886 83.82 20.98 6.63
CA ARG A 886 84.49 22.07 5.92
C ARG A 886 84.92 21.67 4.51
N LEU A 887 83.98 21.12 3.74
CA LEU A 887 84.28 20.58 2.41
C LEU A 887 84.65 21.67 1.39
N ASP A 888 84.16 22.89 1.59
CA ASP A 888 84.53 24.07 0.81
C ASP A 888 85.98 24.50 1.04
N GLU A 889 86.46 24.46 2.28
CA GLU A 889 87.88 24.70 2.60
C GLU A 889 88.78 23.56 2.09
N LYS A 890 88.34 22.30 2.22
CA LYS A 890 89.11 21.12 1.78
C LYS A 890 89.18 20.98 0.26
N PHE A 891 88.13 21.39 -0.45
CA PHE A 891 88.03 21.27 -1.91
C PHE A 891 87.68 22.61 -2.58
N PRO A 892 88.57 23.62 -2.47
CA PRO A 892 88.26 24.99 -2.91
C PRO A 892 88.07 25.12 -4.43
N LEU A 893 88.58 24.17 -5.21
CA LEU A 893 88.43 24.12 -6.67
C LEU A 893 87.09 23.48 -7.12
N SER A 894 86.38 22.79 -6.22
CA SER A 894 85.10 22.16 -6.57
C SER A 894 84.00 23.21 -6.65
N PHE A 895 83.49 23.44 -7.86
CA PHE A 895 82.34 24.31 -8.09
C PHE A 895 81.12 23.91 -7.25
N VAL A 896 80.92 22.60 -7.04
CA VAL A 896 79.79 22.07 -6.28
C VAL A 896 79.87 22.47 -4.81
N PHE A 897 81.01 22.23 -4.14
CA PHE A 897 81.14 22.55 -2.71
C PHE A 897 81.15 24.05 -2.44
N ARG A 898 81.73 24.85 -3.33
CA ARG A 898 81.67 26.32 -3.22
C ARG A 898 80.23 26.83 -3.29
N ASN A 899 79.44 26.36 -4.27
CA ASN A 899 78.05 26.79 -4.40
C ASN A 899 77.18 26.25 -3.26
N LEU A 900 77.42 25.02 -2.78
CA LEU A 900 76.72 24.47 -1.61
C LEU A 900 77.03 25.26 -0.34
N SER A 901 78.27 25.73 -0.15
CA SER A 901 78.65 26.60 0.97
C SER A 901 77.92 27.95 0.88
N THR A 902 77.90 28.60 -0.29
CA THR A 902 77.10 29.82 -0.50
C THR A 902 75.61 29.58 -0.29
N LEU A 903 75.07 28.44 -0.74
CA LEU A 903 73.68 28.08 -0.46
C LEU A 903 73.44 27.85 1.03
N ALA A 904 74.39 27.26 1.77
CA ALA A 904 74.30 27.09 3.21
C ALA A 904 74.21 28.44 3.94
N ASP A 905 74.95 29.46 3.50
CA ASP A 905 74.90 30.81 4.08
C ASP A 905 73.48 31.42 4.08
N TYR A 906 72.69 31.14 3.04
CA TYR A 906 71.34 31.69 2.89
C TYR A 906 70.24 30.74 3.37
N LEU A 907 70.35 29.45 3.06
CA LEU A 907 69.30 28.47 3.31
C LEU A 907 69.35 27.91 4.73
N MET A 908 70.50 27.93 5.42
CA MET A 908 70.54 27.33 6.74
C MET A 908 69.67 28.03 7.80
N PRO A 909 69.58 29.37 7.86
CA PRO A 909 68.62 30.04 8.75
C PRO A 909 67.17 29.74 8.37
N ILE A 910 66.89 29.63 7.08
CA ILE A 910 65.54 29.36 6.58
C ILE A 910 65.14 27.93 6.95
N LEU A 911 65.90 26.92 6.52
CA LEU A 911 65.60 25.52 6.79
C LEU A 911 65.71 25.21 8.28
N GLY A 912 66.78 25.70 8.91
CA GLY A 912 67.12 25.45 10.30
C GLY A 912 66.18 26.14 11.28
N ASP A 913 65.89 27.43 11.14
CA ASP A 913 65.05 28.18 12.10
C ASP A 913 63.60 28.35 11.63
N LEU A 914 63.35 28.75 10.38
CA LEU A 914 61.98 28.95 9.87
C LEU A 914 61.27 27.61 9.63
N CYS A 915 61.87 26.67 8.92
CA CYS A 915 61.19 25.42 8.57
C CYS A 915 61.21 24.37 9.70
N PHE A 916 61.77 24.69 10.87
CA PHE A 916 61.88 23.73 11.97
C PHE A 916 60.54 23.17 12.45
N ILE A 917 59.60 24.06 12.80
CA ILE A 917 58.28 23.64 13.27
C ILE A 917 57.53 22.91 12.15
N PRO A 918 57.43 23.44 10.92
CA PRO A 918 56.78 22.74 9.80
C PRO A 918 57.35 21.34 9.52
N PHE A 919 58.67 21.18 9.49
CA PHE A 919 59.29 19.90 9.16
C PHE A 919 59.02 18.84 10.23
N ILE A 920 59.19 19.18 11.50
CA ILE A 920 58.90 18.25 12.60
C ILE A 920 57.40 17.96 12.67
N SER A 921 56.54 18.98 12.47
CA SER A 921 55.09 18.81 12.46
C SER A 921 54.64 17.80 11.39
N VAL A 922 55.06 17.98 10.13
CA VAL A 922 54.67 17.09 9.02
C VAL A 922 55.19 15.67 9.23
N CYS A 923 56.42 15.51 9.71
CA CYS A 923 56.95 14.20 10.05
C CYS A 923 56.13 13.50 11.15
N LEU A 924 55.61 14.27 12.12
CA LEU A 924 54.71 13.75 13.16
C LEU A 924 53.28 13.53 12.67
N ASP A 925 52.80 14.30 11.70
CA ASP A 925 51.48 14.14 11.08
C ASP A 925 51.30 12.77 10.45
N ILE A 926 52.37 12.19 9.89
CA ILE A 926 52.38 10.82 9.32
C ILE A 926 52.02 9.76 10.38
N PHE A 927 52.16 10.03 11.68
CA PHE A 927 51.77 9.08 12.72
C PHE A 927 50.34 9.28 13.24
N LEU A 928 49.59 10.28 12.77
CA LEU A 928 48.26 10.64 13.28
C LEU A 928 47.14 9.68 12.84
N CYS A 929 47.26 8.44 13.30
CA CYS A 929 46.32 7.34 13.06
C CYS A 929 45.38 7.12 14.25
N ASP A 930 44.77 8.20 14.74
CA ASP A 930 43.94 8.20 15.96
C ASP A 930 42.44 8.05 15.66
N GLN A 931 42.07 7.88 14.40
CA GLN A 931 40.71 7.61 13.93
C GLN A 931 40.67 6.26 13.20
N SER A 932 39.57 5.53 13.33
CA SER A 932 39.35 4.24 12.68
C SER A 932 37.88 3.99 12.38
N ILE A 933 37.63 3.11 11.42
CA ILE A 933 36.31 2.49 11.21
C ILE A 933 36.14 1.20 12.05
N GLY A 934 37.22 0.81 12.75
CA GLY A 934 37.46 -0.54 13.25
C GLY A 934 38.25 -0.58 14.56
N ASP A 935 38.46 -1.76 15.14
CA ASP A 935 39.22 -1.91 16.41
C ASP A 935 40.68 -2.31 16.18
N ASN A 936 41.05 -2.49 14.90
CA ASN A 936 42.39 -2.91 14.47
C ASN A 936 43.21 -1.74 13.92
N PHE A 937 44.54 -1.83 14.03
CA PHE A 937 45.46 -0.84 13.46
C PHE A 937 45.32 -0.71 11.93
N THR A 938 45.05 -1.81 11.24
CA THR A 938 44.87 -1.84 9.79
C THR A 938 43.55 -1.23 9.30
N GLU A 939 42.64 -0.93 10.23
CA GLU A 939 41.35 -0.27 9.99
C GLU A 939 41.37 1.19 10.50
N SER A 940 42.50 1.62 11.07
CA SER A 940 42.77 3.03 11.33
C SER A 940 43.24 3.72 10.05
N PHE A 941 42.93 5.00 9.93
CA PHE A 941 43.29 5.80 8.75
C PHE A 941 43.95 7.11 9.19
N LEU A 942 44.69 7.71 8.28
CA LEU A 942 45.45 8.92 8.56
C LEU A 942 44.49 10.10 8.73
N ALA A 943 44.58 10.82 9.85
CA ALA A 943 43.68 11.94 10.13
C ALA A 943 43.75 13.08 9.10
N GLN A 944 44.90 13.22 8.43
CA GLN A 944 45.12 14.23 7.38
C GLN A 944 44.65 13.75 5.99
N ASP A 945 44.55 12.43 5.76
CA ASP A 945 44.05 11.86 4.50
C ASP A 945 43.35 10.52 4.77
N CYS A 946 42.05 10.58 5.01
CA CYS A 946 41.23 9.41 5.36
C CYS A 946 41.01 8.42 4.21
N TYR A 947 41.60 8.64 3.03
CA TYR A 947 41.66 7.65 1.95
C TYR A 947 42.79 6.63 2.15
N TYR A 948 43.75 6.91 3.04
CA TYR A 948 44.87 6.02 3.30
C TYR A 948 44.74 5.35 4.66
N PHE A 949 44.63 4.02 4.65
CA PHE A 949 44.69 3.22 5.86
C PHE A 949 46.11 3.22 6.43
N CYS A 950 46.20 3.42 7.73
CA CYS A 950 47.45 3.45 8.43
C CYS A 950 48.10 2.06 8.51
N TRP A 951 49.42 2.06 8.61
CA TRP A 951 50.25 0.86 8.84
C TRP A 951 50.18 -0.19 7.71
N LYS A 952 49.76 0.22 6.52
CA LYS A 952 49.78 -0.59 5.29
C LYS A 952 50.52 0.14 4.18
N ASP A 953 51.02 -0.64 3.23
CA ASP A 953 51.52 -0.18 1.93
C ASP A 953 52.42 1.07 2.03
N GLU A 954 52.06 2.15 1.33
CA GLU A 954 52.83 3.39 1.24
C GLU A 954 52.95 4.12 2.58
N HIS A 955 51.90 4.11 3.41
CA HIS A 955 51.92 4.77 4.72
C HIS A 955 53.03 4.23 5.62
N LEU A 956 53.24 2.90 5.61
CA LEU A 956 54.31 2.29 6.39
C LEU A 956 55.70 2.76 5.95
N ALA A 957 55.92 2.92 4.64
CA ALA A 957 57.18 3.43 4.11
C ALA A 957 57.44 4.88 4.56
N TYR A 958 56.42 5.75 4.46
CA TYR A 958 56.52 7.14 4.92
C TYR A 958 56.76 7.23 6.43
N ALA A 959 56.13 6.38 7.23
CA ALA A 959 56.37 6.32 8.68
C ALA A 959 57.84 6.01 9.00
N ILE A 960 58.47 5.07 8.28
CA ILE A 960 59.90 4.74 8.47
C ILE A 960 60.79 5.94 8.10
N PHE A 961 60.51 6.60 6.96
CA PHE A 961 61.26 7.79 6.55
C PHE A 961 61.10 8.95 7.53
N SER A 962 59.91 9.16 8.11
CA SER A 962 59.68 10.15 9.16
C SER A 962 60.52 9.91 10.40
N ILE A 963 60.65 8.66 10.88
CA ILE A 963 61.50 8.34 12.03
C ILE A 963 62.96 8.70 11.72
N PHE A 964 63.46 8.28 10.56
CA PHE A 964 64.82 8.59 10.14
C PHE A 964 65.06 10.09 10.02
N ALA A 965 64.11 10.82 9.42
CA ALA A 965 64.16 12.27 9.28
C ALA A 965 64.20 12.95 10.66
N LEU A 966 63.34 12.57 11.62
CA LEU A 966 63.32 13.16 12.96
C LEU A 966 64.63 12.92 13.73
N ILE A 967 65.13 11.68 13.71
CA ILE A 967 66.37 11.29 14.42
C ILE A 967 67.60 11.99 13.84
N THR A 968 67.62 12.31 12.55
CA THR A 968 68.78 12.94 11.89
C THR A 968 68.68 14.47 11.84
N TYR A 969 67.51 15.00 11.49
CA TYR A 969 67.27 16.43 11.31
C TYR A 969 67.43 17.19 12.62
N GLU A 970 66.78 16.76 13.72
CA GLU A 970 66.74 17.61 14.91
C GLU A 970 68.10 17.73 15.62
N PRO A 971 68.93 16.67 15.75
CA PRO A 971 70.25 16.82 16.36
C PRO A 971 71.16 17.72 15.53
N LEU A 972 71.08 17.60 14.20
CA LEU A 972 71.80 18.47 13.28
C LEU A 972 71.29 19.91 13.33
N ALA A 973 69.97 20.14 13.47
CA ALA A 973 69.39 21.46 13.62
C ALA A 973 69.85 22.15 14.91
N VAL A 974 69.78 21.46 16.05
CA VAL A 974 70.25 21.95 17.34
C VAL A 974 71.76 22.25 17.28
N PHE A 975 72.52 21.40 16.62
CA PHE A 975 73.96 21.54 16.54
C PHE A 975 74.43 22.65 15.57
N CYS A 976 73.89 22.66 14.36
CA CYS A 976 74.39 23.49 13.26
C CYS A 976 73.87 24.93 13.32
N ARG A 977 72.75 25.22 13.99
CA ARG A 977 72.23 26.60 14.10
C ARG A 977 73.21 27.56 14.81
N PRO A 978 73.72 27.25 16.03
CA PRO A 978 74.73 28.12 16.66
C PRO A 978 76.04 28.14 15.86
N LEU A 979 76.46 26.99 15.32
CA LEU A 979 77.69 26.87 14.53
C LEU A 979 77.66 27.75 13.28
N TRP A 980 76.53 27.77 12.57
CA TRP A 980 76.35 28.62 11.40
C TRP A 980 76.52 30.10 11.77
N GLN A 981 75.90 30.57 12.86
CA GLN A 981 76.03 31.97 13.31
C GLN A 981 77.46 32.35 13.70
N GLU A 982 78.24 31.39 14.21
CA GLU A 982 79.65 31.59 14.52
C GLU A 982 80.49 31.74 13.24
N LEU A 983 80.22 30.90 12.24
CA LEU A 983 80.95 30.87 10.97
C LEU A 983 80.64 32.05 10.04
N GLN A 984 79.60 32.83 10.29
CA GLN A 984 79.26 34.02 9.50
C GLN A 984 79.93 35.29 10.06
N PRO A 985 81.02 35.80 9.44
CA PRO A 985 81.68 37.00 9.92
C PRO A 985 80.88 38.28 9.63
N ILE A 986 80.01 38.27 8.61
CA ILE A 986 79.21 39.43 8.15
C ILE A 986 77.90 39.56 8.95
N LEU A 987 77.56 38.56 9.78
CA LEU A 987 76.34 38.56 10.58
C LEU A 987 76.55 39.37 11.87
N HIS A 988 75.88 40.52 11.98
CA HIS A 988 75.98 41.41 13.14
C HIS A 988 75.00 41.01 14.24
N ILE A 989 73.82 40.51 13.86
CA ILE A 989 72.79 40.02 14.78
C ILE A 989 73.03 38.55 15.07
N LYS A 990 73.62 38.25 16.23
CA LYS A 990 73.90 36.88 16.66
C LYS A 990 72.99 36.50 17.83
N ALA A 991 72.43 35.30 17.75
CA ALA A 991 71.59 34.75 18.80
C ALA A 991 72.45 34.01 19.82
N VAL A 992 72.11 34.13 21.10
CA VAL A 992 72.82 33.42 22.17
C VAL A 992 72.57 31.91 22.01
N PRO A 993 73.60 31.03 22.02
CA PRO A 993 73.40 29.60 21.81
C PRO A 993 72.41 28.97 22.80
N LEU A 994 72.47 29.40 24.07
CA LEU A 994 71.51 28.98 25.10
C LEU A 994 70.06 29.32 24.73
N PHE A 995 69.82 30.48 24.11
CA PHE A 995 68.48 30.85 23.64
C PHE A 995 68.02 29.94 22.50
N LEU A 996 68.86 29.63 21.51
CA LEU A 996 68.50 28.74 20.40
C LEU A 996 68.15 27.32 20.88
N MET A 997 68.85 26.85 21.91
CA MET A 997 68.59 25.55 22.55
C MET A 997 67.26 25.54 23.31
N VAL A 998 67.03 26.54 24.17
CA VAL A 998 65.76 26.65 24.90
C VAL A 998 64.60 26.87 23.93
N LYS A 999 64.79 27.68 22.88
CA LYS A 999 63.84 27.85 21.78
C LYS A 999 63.48 26.52 21.15
N THR A 1000 64.46 25.67 20.84
CA THR A 1000 64.23 24.34 20.24
C THR A 1000 63.40 23.44 21.18
N ILE A 1001 63.74 23.39 22.47
CA ILE A 1001 62.97 22.61 23.46
C ILE A 1001 61.52 23.10 23.52
N VAL A 1002 61.30 24.42 23.56
CA VAL A 1002 59.96 25.02 23.55
C VAL A 1002 59.23 24.66 22.25
N GLN A 1003 59.85 24.87 21.08
CA GLN A 1003 59.26 24.53 19.77
C GLN A 1003 58.77 23.08 19.72
N ILE A 1004 59.59 22.12 20.15
CA ILE A 1004 59.23 20.70 20.14
C ILE A 1004 58.12 20.40 21.16
N THR A 1005 58.20 20.98 22.35
CA THR A 1005 57.16 20.83 23.38
C THR A 1005 55.80 21.31 22.85
N LEU A 1006 55.78 22.47 22.18
CA LEU A 1006 54.57 23.02 21.57
C LEU A 1006 54.02 22.13 20.44
N ILE A 1007 54.88 21.61 19.56
CA ILE A 1007 54.47 20.66 18.50
C ILE A 1007 53.85 19.41 19.13
N VAL A 1008 54.51 18.82 20.13
CA VAL A 1008 54.04 17.62 20.83
C VAL A 1008 52.68 17.88 21.47
N MET A 1009 52.53 19.00 22.19
CA MET A 1009 51.24 19.39 22.78
C MET A 1009 50.16 19.59 21.72
N ASN A 1010 50.48 20.22 20.59
CA ASN A 1010 49.57 20.42 19.47
C ASN A 1010 49.12 19.07 18.85
N LYS A 1011 50.02 18.10 18.67
CA LYS A 1011 49.69 16.79 18.09
C LYS A 1011 49.03 15.82 19.07
N THR A 1012 49.17 16.04 20.39
CA THR A 1012 48.67 15.15 21.45
C THR A 1012 47.53 15.77 22.25
N VAL A 1013 47.84 16.74 23.12
CA VAL A 1013 46.91 17.34 24.08
C VAL A 1013 45.77 18.08 23.37
N LYS A 1014 46.06 18.88 22.34
CA LYS A 1014 45.03 19.66 21.61
C LYS A 1014 43.93 18.77 21.05
N ARG A 1015 44.29 17.60 20.51
CA ARG A 1015 43.36 16.62 19.93
C ARG A 1015 42.57 15.84 20.98
N ALA A 1016 43.11 15.70 22.19
CA ALA A 1016 42.40 15.08 23.31
C ALA A 1016 41.44 16.07 23.98
N GLN A 1017 41.95 17.25 24.36
CA GLN A 1017 41.22 18.31 25.06
C GLN A 1017 41.81 19.69 24.72
N SER A 1018 41.14 20.44 23.83
CA SER A 1018 41.59 21.77 23.38
C SER A 1018 41.79 22.76 24.52
N LEU A 1019 40.89 22.78 25.51
CA LEU A 1019 40.99 23.70 26.64
C LEU A 1019 42.24 23.44 27.50
N LEU A 1020 42.54 22.17 27.78
CA LEU A 1020 43.73 21.76 28.53
C LEU A 1020 45.01 22.14 27.77
N HIS A 1021 45.02 21.94 26.45
CA HIS A 1021 46.12 22.39 25.59
C HIS A 1021 46.35 23.89 25.71
N GLY A 1022 45.31 24.69 25.59
CA GLY A 1022 45.40 26.16 25.70
C GLY A 1022 45.99 26.61 27.04
N ALA A 1023 45.55 26.02 28.15
CA ALA A 1023 46.08 26.32 29.48
C ALA A 1023 47.57 25.97 29.62
N LEU A 1024 47.98 24.76 29.20
CA LEU A 1024 49.37 24.34 29.23
C LEU A 1024 50.24 25.20 28.29
N PHE A 1025 49.72 25.58 27.12
CA PHE A 1025 50.41 26.40 26.14
C PHE A 1025 50.76 27.77 26.73
N ILE A 1026 49.80 28.41 27.43
CA ILE A 1026 50.02 29.67 28.13
C ILE A 1026 51.13 29.55 29.19
N VAL A 1027 51.15 28.46 29.95
CA VAL A 1027 52.18 28.21 30.97
C VAL A 1027 53.56 28.10 30.34
N VAL A 1028 53.71 27.29 29.30
CA VAL A 1028 54.99 27.11 28.58
C VAL A 1028 55.47 28.41 27.95
N MET A 1029 54.59 29.15 27.26
CA MET A 1029 54.95 30.41 26.63
C MET A 1029 55.22 31.52 27.64
N SER A 1030 54.53 31.55 28.78
CA SER A 1030 54.82 32.51 29.86
C SER A 1030 56.18 32.25 30.49
N PHE A 1031 56.55 30.97 30.70
CA PHE A 1031 57.89 30.59 31.13
C PHE A 1031 58.94 31.01 30.09
N TYR A 1032 58.65 30.81 28.81
CA TYR A 1032 59.53 31.24 27.72
C TYR A 1032 59.71 32.77 27.71
N VAL A 1033 58.64 33.56 27.84
CA VAL A 1033 58.71 35.02 27.96
C VAL A 1033 59.57 35.45 29.17
N ALA A 1034 59.37 34.83 30.33
CA ALA A 1034 60.18 35.09 31.52
C ALA A 1034 61.67 34.77 31.30
N PHE A 1035 61.96 33.68 30.58
CA PHE A 1035 63.32 33.34 30.16
C PHE A 1035 63.92 34.42 29.23
N LEU A 1036 63.17 34.90 28.23
CA LEU A 1036 63.64 35.95 27.31
C LEU A 1036 63.99 37.26 28.02
N PHE A 1037 63.19 37.66 29.02
CA PHE A 1037 63.47 38.83 29.84
C PHE A 1037 64.80 38.71 30.61
N LYS A 1038 65.12 37.50 31.09
CA LYS A 1038 66.33 37.25 31.90
C LYS A 1038 67.60 37.10 31.06
N PHE A 1039 67.54 36.36 29.95
CA PHE A 1039 68.74 35.90 29.25
C PHE A 1039 69.11 36.69 27.98
N LYS A 1040 68.25 37.60 27.50
CA LYS A 1040 68.44 38.42 26.28
C LYS A 1040 68.84 37.57 25.05
N PRO A 1041 67.90 37.21 24.18
CA PRO A 1041 68.12 36.21 23.13
C PRO A 1041 69.15 36.60 22.07
N PHE A 1042 69.38 37.89 21.84
CA PHE A 1042 70.32 38.40 20.84
C PHE A 1042 71.37 39.32 21.46
N ASN A 1043 72.54 39.39 20.84
CA ASN A 1043 73.56 40.39 21.16
C ASN A 1043 73.11 41.84 20.89
N TYR A 1044 72.02 42.02 20.14
CA TYR A 1044 71.38 43.31 19.91
C TYR A 1044 70.12 43.49 20.79
N ALA A 1045 70.16 44.45 21.71
CA ALA A 1045 69.11 44.66 22.71
C ALA A 1045 67.73 44.99 22.10
N ARG A 1046 67.68 45.66 20.94
CA ARG A 1046 66.43 45.99 20.26
C ARG A 1046 65.71 44.76 19.73
N PHE A 1047 66.46 43.83 19.15
CA PHE A 1047 65.93 42.56 18.64
C PHE A 1047 65.52 41.63 19.77
N SER A 1048 66.30 41.63 20.87
CA SER A 1048 65.89 40.96 22.10
C SER A 1048 64.52 41.44 22.60
N TRP A 1049 64.27 42.74 22.54
CA TRP A 1049 62.97 43.31 22.90
C TRP A 1049 61.86 42.93 21.92
N TRP A 1050 62.12 42.93 20.61
CA TRP A 1050 61.14 42.49 19.60
C TRP A 1050 60.70 41.04 19.81
N GLN A 1051 61.64 40.14 20.06
CA GLN A 1051 61.35 38.74 20.35
C GLN A 1051 60.47 38.60 21.61
N THR A 1052 60.78 39.35 22.67
CA THR A 1052 59.98 39.35 23.90
C THR A 1052 58.57 39.88 23.65
N LEU A 1053 58.42 41.00 22.92
CA LEU A 1053 57.11 41.57 22.58
C LEU A 1053 56.24 40.63 21.77
N ILE A 1054 56.82 39.99 20.76
CA ILE A 1054 56.12 39.02 19.92
C ILE A 1054 55.65 37.82 20.74
N SER A 1055 56.52 37.32 21.64
CA SER A 1055 56.15 36.21 22.53
C SER A 1055 55.04 36.60 23.53
N ILE A 1056 55.01 37.86 24.02
CA ILE A 1056 53.90 38.39 24.82
C ILE A 1056 52.61 38.44 23.99
N GLY A 1057 52.71 38.85 22.73
CA GLY A 1057 51.58 38.83 21.79
C GLY A 1057 51.00 37.43 21.61
N VAL A 1058 51.84 36.39 21.54
CA VAL A 1058 51.41 34.99 21.47
C VAL A 1058 50.68 34.56 22.75
N VAL A 1059 51.20 34.90 23.93
CA VAL A 1059 50.54 34.61 25.21
C VAL A 1059 49.17 35.31 25.30
N TRP A 1060 49.09 36.57 24.85
CA TRP A 1060 47.84 37.31 24.79
C TRP A 1060 46.81 36.64 23.88
N LEU A 1061 47.21 36.23 22.68
CA LEU A 1061 46.33 35.52 21.74
C LEU A 1061 45.81 34.21 22.34
N ALA A 1062 46.70 33.42 22.95
CA ALA A 1062 46.33 32.15 23.58
C ALA A 1062 45.38 32.36 24.77
N LEU A 1063 45.59 33.40 25.58
CA LEU A 1063 44.72 33.74 26.71
C LEU A 1063 43.29 34.06 26.24
N ILE A 1064 43.15 34.92 25.23
CA ILE A 1064 41.83 35.28 24.67
C ILE A 1064 41.14 34.05 24.06
N SER A 1065 41.90 33.16 23.42
CA SER A 1065 41.36 31.92 22.83
C SER A 1065 40.85 30.94 23.89
N VAL A 1066 41.55 30.79 25.02
CA VAL A 1066 41.06 29.97 26.14
C VAL A 1066 39.81 30.56 26.78
N ILE A 1067 39.74 31.89 26.91
CA ILE A 1067 38.56 32.59 27.43
C ILE A 1067 37.35 32.35 26.51
N GLU A 1068 37.55 32.42 25.19
CA GLU A 1068 36.52 32.15 24.20
C GLU A 1068 35.96 30.73 24.31
N GLN A 1069 36.83 29.72 24.30
CA GLN A 1069 36.43 28.31 24.46
C GLN A 1069 35.73 28.02 25.79
N SER A 1070 35.94 28.85 26.82
CA SER A 1070 35.32 28.67 28.14
C SER A 1070 33.93 29.32 28.28
N ILE A 1071 33.67 30.42 27.58
CA ILE A 1071 32.44 31.23 27.76
C ILE A 1071 31.33 30.79 26.80
N GLY A 1072 31.65 30.26 25.61
CA GLY A 1072 30.65 29.77 24.64
C GLY A 1072 29.65 30.84 24.17
N GLY A 1073 30.04 32.12 24.14
CA GLY A 1073 29.16 33.28 23.92
C GLY A 1073 29.55 34.21 22.77
N ASP A 1074 28.96 35.40 22.75
CA ASP A 1074 28.97 36.37 21.66
C ASP A 1074 30.38 36.86 21.26
N TYR A 1075 30.78 36.56 20.02
CA TYR A 1075 32.17 36.60 19.56
C TYR A 1075 32.75 38.01 19.36
N LEU A 1076 31.91 39.02 19.12
CA LEU A 1076 32.34 40.37 18.76
C LEU A 1076 33.11 41.10 19.86
N VAL A 1077 32.75 40.88 21.13
CA VAL A 1077 33.42 41.52 22.28
C VAL A 1077 34.84 41.00 22.44
N LEU A 1078 35.04 39.68 22.33
CA LEU A 1078 36.35 39.04 22.47
C LEU A 1078 37.30 39.44 21.33
N VAL A 1079 36.79 39.54 20.09
CA VAL A 1079 37.56 40.04 18.95
C VAL A 1079 38.02 41.49 19.18
N SER A 1080 37.13 42.34 19.71
CA SER A 1080 37.47 43.74 20.02
C SER A 1080 38.56 43.85 21.10
N ILE A 1081 38.46 43.03 22.15
CA ILE A 1081 39.48 42.94 23.21
C ILE A 1081 40.82 42.47 22.65
N LEU A 1082 40.82 41.48 21.75
CA LEU A 1082 42.03 40.97 21.12
C LEU A 1082 42.80 42.07 20.38
N PHE A 1083 42.12 42.80 19.49
CA PHE A 1083 42.74 43.90 18.71
C PHE A 1083 43.22 45.03 19.60
N PHE A 1084 42.44 45.42 20.59
CA PHE A 1084 42.86 46.44 21.56
C PHE A 1084 44.14 46.03 22.29
N GLY A 1085 44.23 44.77 22.73
CA GLY A 1085 45.44 44.24 23.36
C GLY A 1085 46.67 44.27 22.45
N PHE A 1086 46.55 43.89 21.17
CA PHE A 1086 47.66 44.00 20.21
C PHE A 1086 48.12 45.44 20.00
N ILE A 1087 47.20 46.39 19.86
CA ILE A 1087 47.51 47.82 19.73
C ILE A 1087 48.29 48.29 20.97
N MET A 1088 47.84 47.93 22.16
CA MET A 1088 48.51 48.30 23.41
C MET A 1088 49.91 47.68 23.52
N ILE A 1089 50.08 46.40 23.20
CA ILE A 1089 51.39 45.73 23.18
C ILE A 1089 52.33 46.42 22.19
N ALA A 1090 51.85 46.76 20.98
CA ALA A 1090 52.63 47.44 19.96
C ALA A 1090 53.03 48.87 20.38
N LEU A 1091 52.09 49.66 20.91
CA LEU A 1091 52.35 51.04 21.35
C LEU A 1091 53.35 51.09 22.50
N ILE A 1092 53.16 50.25 23.52
CA ILE A 1092 54.11 50.12 24.65
C ILE A 1092 55.47 49.63 24.14
N GLY A 1093 55.45 48.65 23.24
CA GLY A 1093 56.64 48.10 22.62
C GLY A 1093 57.49 49.13 21.88
N VAL A 1094 56.86 49.91 21.00
CA VAL A 1094 57.49 50.99 20.23
C VAL A 1094 57.97 52.11 21.15
N TYR A 1095 57.18 52.47 22.17
CA TYR A 1095 57.56 53.48 23.15
C TYR A 1095 58.83 53.08 23.94
N VAL A 1096 58.86 51.85 24.48
CA VAL A 1096 60.03 51.32 25.19
C VAL A 1096 61.24 51.19 24.26
N GLN A 1097 61.02 50.74 23.03
CA GLN A 1097 62.05 50.66 22.00
C GLN A 1097 62.69 52.02 21.72
N TYR A 1098 61.87 53.05 21.49
CA TYR A 1098 62.36 54.41 21.22
C TYR A 1098 63.15 54.97 22.41
N LYS A 1099 62.67 54.74 23.64
CA LYS A 1099 63.27 55.29 24.86
C LYS A 1099 64.54 54.57 25.31
N LYS A 1100 64.60 53.23 25.18
CA LYS A 1100 65.62 52.40 25.84
C LYS A 1100 66.59 51.71 24.87
N TYR A 1101 66.22 51.49 23.61
CA TYR A 1101 66.99 50.65 22.69
C TYR A 1101 67.35 51.40 21.39
N PRO A 1102 68.55 52.01 21.30
CA PRO A 1102 68.96 52.79 20.14
C PRO A 1102 69.07 51.95 18.86
N SER A 1103 68.86 52.59 17.70
CA SER A 1103 69.09 51.97 16.39
C SER A 1103 70.59 51.93 16.10
N LEU A 1104 71.18 50.74 16.19
CA LEU A 1104 72.59 50.50 15.88
C LEU A 1104 72.78 50.02 14.44
N LEU A 1105 71.76 49.38 13.87
CA LEU A 1105 71.78 49.02 12.45
C LEU A 1105 71.24 50.17 11.60
N PHE A 1106 71.94 50.48 10.51
CA PHE A 1106 71.49 51.43 9.50
C PHE A 1106 71.65 50.83 8.10
N ARG A 1107 70.85 51.32 7.15
CA ARG A 1107 71.02 51.01 5.73
C ARG A 1107 71.68 52.22 5.09
N LYS A 1108 72.79 52.04 4.39
CA LYS A 1108 73.36 53.13 3.58
C LYS A 1108 72.30 53.54 2.56
N LYS A 1109 72.04 54.84 2.43
CA LYS A 1109 71.04 55.35 1.48
C LYS A 1109 71.47 54.88 0.08
N GLY A 1110 70.80 53.85 -0.44
CA GLY A 1110 71.05 53.34 -1.78
C GLY A 1110 70.87 54.47 -2.79
N GLN A 1111 71.53 54.38 -3.94
CA GLN A 1111 71.20 55.24 -5.07
C GLN A 1111 69.68 55.17 -5.29
N ASP A 1112 69.06 56.33 -5.46
CA ASP A 1112 67.61 56.48 -5.50
C ASP A 1112 67.05 55.76 -6.74
N THR A 1113 66.78 54.46 -6.61
CA THR A 1113 66.29 53.60 -7.70
C THR A 1113 64.91 54.02 -8.18
N SER A 1114 64.20 54.86 -7.41
CA SER A 1114 62.97 55.52 -7.87
C SER A 1114 63.22 56.36 -9.13
N ASN A 1115 64.37 57.03 -9.25
CA ASN A 1115 64.75 57.78 -10.45
C ASN A 1115 65.08 56.86 -11.63
N LEU A 1116 65.62 55.67 -11.37
CA LEU A 1116 65.90 54.63 -12.38
C LEU A 1116 64.62 53.92 -12.85
N PHE A 1117 63.66 53.70 -11.95
CA PHE A 1117 62.33 53.15 -12.27
C PHE A 1117 61.48 54.16 -13.04
N ILE A 1118 61.50 55.44 -12.65
CA ILE A 1118 60.85 56.53 -13.40
C ILE A 1118 61.50 56.69 -14.78
N PHE A 1119 62.81 56.47 -14.91
CA PHE A 1119 63.51 56.48 -16.20
C PHE A 1119 63.16 55.29 -17.09
N ALA A 1120 63.09 54.08 -16.54
CA ALA A 1120 62.79 52.86 -17.30
C ALA A 1120 61.31 52.76 -17.76
N PHE A 1121 60.39 53.38 -17.03
CA PHE A 1121 58.94 53.25 -17.28
C PHE A 1121 58.25 54.55 -17.77
N SER A 1122 58.96 55.67 -17.98
CA SER A 1122 58.38 56.88 -18.59
C SER A 1122 58.40 56.84 -20.12
N PHE A 1123 57.49 56.07 -20.72
CA PHE A 1123 57.18 56.19 -22.14
C PHE A 1123 56.21 57.35 -22.39
N GLY A 1124 56.75 58.50 -22.79
CA GLY A 1124 55.96 59.62 -23.35
C GLY A 1124 56.24 60.99 -22.73
N LYS A 1125 56.39 62.00 -23.61
CA LYS A 1125 56.53 63.49 -23.47
C LYS A 1125 57.41 64.10 -22.35
N ASN A 1126 57.70 63.41 -21.26
CA ASN A 1126 58.52 63.88 -20.13
C ASN A 1126 59.95 63.32 -20.10
N SER A 1127 60.34 62.48 -21.08
CA SER A 1127 61.72 61.96 -21.19
C SER A 1127 62.78 63.06 -21.39
N LYS A 1128 62.39 64.21 -21.99
CA LYS A 1128 63.27 65.38 -22.14
C LYS A 1128 63.52 66.13 -20.82
N LEU A 1129 62.61 66.02 -19.83
CA LEU A 1129 62.77 66.66 -18.52
C LEU A 1129 63.58 65.77 -17.54
N ALA A 1130 63.56 64.45 -17.75
CA ALA A 1130 64.37 63.50 -16.98
C ALA A 1130 65.84 63.50 -17.43
N LEU A 1131 66.11 63.66 -18.74
CA LEU A 1131 67.49 63.75 -19.25
C LEU A 1131 68.25 65.01 -18.76
N SER A 1132 67.55 66.13 -18.57
CA SER A 1132 68.19 67.39 -18.13
C SER A 1132 68.62 67.39 -16.65
N LYS A 1133 68.07 66.48 -15.83
CA LYS A 1133 68.51 66.30 -14.43
C LYS A 1133 69.64 65.29 -14.27
N ILE A 1134 69.86 64.42 -15.25
CA ILE A 1134 70.89 63.37 -15.21
C ILE A 1134 72.22 63.84 -15.85
N VAL A 1135 72.20 64.91 -16.66
CA VAL A 1135 73.41 65.49 -17.27
C VAL A 1135 73.61 66.95 -16.87
N PRO A 1136 74.35 67.22 -15.77
CA PRO A 1136 75.09 68.46 -15.66
C PRO A 1136 76.54 68.19 -15.22
N SER A 1137 77.39 67.68 -16.11
CA SER A 1137 78.85 67.77 -15.94
C SER A 1137 79.68 67.37 -17.17
N VAL A 1138 79.32 67.81 -18.38
CA VAL A 1138 80.29 67.82 -19.49
C VAL A 1138 80.11 69.09 -20.31
N THR A 1139 80.87 70.14 -19.96
CA THR A 1139 81.65 71.00 -20.89
C THR A 1139 82.26 72.21 -20.16
N SER A 1140 83.56 72.14 -19.87
CA SER A 1140 84.58 73.20 -20.10
C SER A 1140 85.97 72.54 -19.91
N MET A 1141 86.69 72.24 -21.01
CA MET A 1141 87.96 72.88 -21.46
C MET A 1141 89.00 73.05 -20.33
N SER A 1142 90.29 72.74 -20.42
CA SER A 1142 91.33 72.42 -21.43
C SER A 1142 92.61 72.08 -20.60
N SER A 1143 93.63 71.30 -20.98
CA SER A 1143 94.59 71.38 -22.08
C SER A 1143 95.59 70.17 -21.98
N PRO A 1144 96.56 69.97 -22.90
CA PRO A 1144 97.01 68.65 -23.36
C PRO A 1144 98.31 68.14 -22.72
N ARG A 1145 98.56 66.82 -22.81
CA ARG A 1145 99.94 66.29 -22.96
C ARG A 1145 100.00 64.98 -23.74
N LYS A 1146 101.09 64.93 -24.50
CA LYS A 1146 101.50 64.07 -25.61
C LYS A 1146 101.90 62.63 -25.23
N ILE A 1147 101.62 61.72 -26.18
CA ILE A 1147 102.50 60.71 -26.84
C ILE A 1147 103.19 59.64 -25.97
N GLY A 1148 103.05 58.38 -26.43
CA GLY A 1148 103.88 57.22 -26.11
C GLY A 1148 103.06 55.92 -26.19
N ASP A 1149 102.69 55.43 -27.37
CA ASP A 1149 103.42 54.41 -28.16
C ASP A 1149 103.80 53.13 -27.39
N GLN A 1150 103.05 52.04 -27.60
CA GLN A 1150 103.49 50.79 -28.28
C GLN A 1150 102.56 49.60 -27.96
N SER A 1151 102.06 48.98 -29.04
CA SER A 1151 101.47 47.64 -29.18
C SER A 1151 102.53 46.52 -28.99
N PRO A 1152 102.18 45.21 -29.03
CA PRO A 1152 100.88 44.56 -29.23
C PRO A 1152 100.33 43.76 -28.04
#